data_AF-A0A2N5W7L6-F1
#
_entry.id   AF-A0A2N5W7L6-F1
#
_cell.length_a   1.000
_cell.length_b   1.000
_cell.length_c   1.000
_cell.angle_alpha   90.00
_cell.angle_beta   90.00
_cell.angle_gamma   90.00
#
_symmetry.space_group_name_H-M   'P 1'
#
loop_
_entity.id
_entity.type
_entity.pdbx_description
1 polymer ?
#
loop_
_entity_poly.entity_id
_entity_poly.type
_entity_poly.pdbx_seq_one_letter_code
_entity_poly.pdbx_strand_id
1 'polypeptide(L)'
;MVHSPGPSSSSSSSSLLGKPPPPPPHGHPLKHHQSAAVLGKLPPPPQDARTRNPTTLRASPSILNLASATLRFTAPFTPDQSAIRLQILNHTDTETDNAADPGQIPRCTLRIAQWPTKVKKSTHNKHSSYQLASYRGTCFNSDSIPPVRKDLTDRSITIATIDTPTGLLLESSQFAKSRVGWIYFDVIKPNGYVLHLQAFVKFGRKGNVTSGLLGRFDLDSSREKPMPSGEMGSVEVLTSLNLVLFKLTHADIHTQENTVDDTPLRPPLGLPTKRVSTFSFVSHPNALLSLRVAKDARYHEHQQTTHPSHPPKFIRSDHILGGLNSLHALLFIQHPDALEPILHRSAFINPLRTEGDKSQRFASTADTKSLFLPDLNLSISYGFHDSRMGKRHSIYAYATPNYSSWLGDLIDQDNRWLDVRFSQLVLQGSHDSGMFTSLHPGFVKMITKMKLDSDIGNFLIDHGISFVHVLTKLLKTFNIDLELAICNIANTQKDIIYDQLRHGARFFDFRPGYCYHDCLNGERGRIHHQHACVPGYDYVKALEETLSFLVSHPKEIVVFELKSDGFISRKTTWRKDSIPFHSMIPTKAALASAIEEARENVAVQFPQVHEIRVGGPADLDRTIGQLLADHVRFIIIHRMGQPPEHGWDWERDDSYDHTLYDTDRPDEILKALDLTHARNSVPLKTESSKPRVGTIYQLQATPTKSITDDIITSLTYSKASSLLVYTKANLDPFTYSWVKGRHFIEPGLVVLLNDFVDSVLTEHAIEKSKIRAGLFSCL
;
A
#
# COMPACT_ATOMS: atom_id res chain seq x y z
N MET A 1 -56.53 51.58 6.70
CA MET A 1 -57.09 52.02 5.41
C MET A 1 -56.40 51.24 4.30
N VAL A 2 -57.15 50.94 3.26
CA VAL A 2 -57.05 49.76 2.38
C VAL A 2 -56.19 50.07 1.13
N HIS A 3 -55.37 49.11 0.68
CA HIS A 3 -55.39 48.50 -0.67
C HIS A 3 -54.01 47.97 -1.12
N SER A 4 -53.97 46.66 -1.42
CA SER A 4 -53.08 46.05 -2.42
C SER A 4 -53.79 46.06 -3.78
N PRO A 5 -53.08 46.01 -4.93
CA PRO A 5 -52.80 44.70 -5.57
C PRO A 5 -51.49 44.64 -6.42
N GLY A 6 -51.05 43.42 -6.80
CA GLY A 6 -50.17 43.16 -7.98
C GLY A 6 -51.01 42.68 -9.18
N PRO A 7 -50.49 41.91 -10.17
CA PRO A 7 -49.17 41.84 -10.85
C PRO A 7 -49.30 41.78 -12.42
N SER A 8 -48.20 41.80 -13.21
CA SER A 8 -48.03 41.30 -14.63
C SER A 8 -46.81 41.98 -15.30
N SER A 9 -45.76 41.28 -15.79
CA SER A 9 -45.53 40.43 -16.99
C SER A 9 -45.10 41.15 -18.28
N SER A 10 -44.04 40.63 -18.92
CA SER A 10 -43.61 40.67 -20.37
C SER A 10 -42.16 41.15 -20.56
N SER A 11 -41.24 40.24 -20.94
CA SER A 11 -40.65 40.02 -22.30
C SER A 11 -39.78 41.21 -22.78
N SER A 12 -38.56 41.08 -23.32
CA SER A 12 -38.03 40.15 -24.32
C SER A 12 -36.53 40.47 -24.54
N SER A 13 -35.71 39.50 -24.97
CA SER A 13 -34.55 39.81 -25.82
C SER A 13 -34.12 38.59 -26.63
N SER A 14 -33.79 38.88 -27.87
CA SER A 14 -33.70 38.04 -29.06
C SER A 14 -32.42 37.20 -29.19
N SER A 15 -32.61 36.14 -29.97
CA SER A 15 -31.69 35.15 -30.54
C SER A 15 -30.58 35.69 -31.45
N LEU A 16 -29.41 35.06 -31.39
CA LEU A 16 -28.48 34.89 -32.52
C LEU A 16 -28.03 33.42 -32.60
N LEU A 17 -28.14 32.86 -33.80
CA LEU A 17 -27.95 31.45 -34.15
C LEU A 17 -26.48 30.98 -34.10
N GLY A 18 -26.25 29.79 -33.56
CA GLY A 18 -25.07 28.96 -33.77
C GLY A 18 -25.48 27.50 -34.00
N LYS A 19 -24.95 26.85 -35.04
CA LYS A 19 -25.28 25.49 -35.51
C LYS A 19 -25.04 24.40 -34.45
N PRO A 20 -25.80 23.28 -34.45
CA PRO A 20 -25.64 22.18 -33.50
C PRO A 20 -24.43 21.28 -33.85
N PRO A 21 -23.80 20.64 -32.84
CA PRO A 21 -22.70 19.69 -33.04
C PRO A 21 -23.19 18.30 -33.51
N PRO A 22 -22.33 17.51 -34.16
CA PRO A 22 -22.69 16.20 -34.73
C PRO A 22 -22.84 15.12 -33.64
N PRO A 23 -23.62 14.04 -33.93
CA PRO A 23 -23.91 12.99 -32.96
C PRO A 23 -22.70 12.08 -32.68
N PRO A 24 -22.66 11.43 -31.50
CA PRO A 24 -21.54 10.58 -31.10
C PRO A 24 -21.49 9.25 -31.88
N PRO A 25 -20.28 8.67 -32.08
CA PRO A 25 -20.12 7.45 -32.86
C PRO A 25 -20.66 6.21 -32.15
N HIS A 26 -21.25 5.33 -32.95
CA HIS A 26 -21.90 4.07 -32.61
C HIS A 26 -21.09 3.19 -31.64
N GLY A 27 -21.71 2.85 -30.51
CA GLY A 27 -21.25 1.80 -29.62
C GLY A 27 -21.47 0.41 -30.21
N HIS A 28 -20.43 -0.41 -30.21
CA HIS A 28 -20.54 -1.85 -30.42
C HIS A 28 -21.30 -2.49 -29.24
N PRO A 29 -22.26 -3.40 -29.48
CA PRO A 29 -23.07 -3.99 -28.43
C PRO A 29 -22.28 -5.00 -27.59
N LEU A 30 -22.31 -4.78 -26.28
CA LEU A 30 -21.95 -5.75 -25.25
C LEU A 30 -22.89 -6.96 -25.34
N LYS A 31 -22.33 -8.15 -25.56
CA LYS A 31 -23.06 -9.41 -25.40
C LYS A 31 -23.31 -9.65 -23.92
N HIS A 32 -24.55 -9.45 -23.49
CA HIS A 32 -25.09 -10.04 -22.27
C HIS A 32 -25.26 -11.55 -22.49
N HIS A 33 -24.52 -12.38 -21.77
CA HIS A 33 -24.94 -13.76 -21.51
C HIS A 33 -25.67 -13.79 -20.16
N GLN A 34 -26.98 -14.00 -20.25
CA GLN A 34 -27.84 -14.37 -19.14
C GLN A 34 -27.47 -15.77 -18.66
N SER A 35 -27.09 -15.91 -17.39
CA SER A 35 -27.03 -17.20 -16.71
C SER A 35 -28.34 -17.41 -15.97
N ALA A 36 -29.21 -18.25 -16.54
CA ALA A 36 -30.41 -18.75 -15.88
C ALA A 36 -30.04 -19.90 -14.94
N ALA A 37 -30.64 -19.88 -13.75
CA ALA A 37 -30.48 -20.84 -12.67
C ALA A 37 -31.04 -22.23 -13.03
N VAL A 38 -30.34 -23.29 -12.60
CA VAL A 38 -30.88 -24.65 -12.50
C VAL A 38 -30.57 -25.18 -11.11
N LEU A 39 -31.63 -25.41 -10.32
CA LEU A 39 -31.62 -26.13 -9.05
C LEU A 39 -31.31 -27.62 -9.29
N GLY A 40 -30.44 -28.21 -8.46
CA GLY A 40 -30.24 -29.66 -8.37
C GLY A 40 -29.81 -30.06 -6.95
N LYS A 41 -30.67 -30.82 -6.27
CA LYS A 41 -30.56 -31.27 -4.87
C LYS A 41 -29.62 -32.48 -4.69
N LEU A 42 -29.04 -32.57 -3.49
CA LEU A 42 -28.34 -33.73 -2.89
C LEU A 42 -29.17 -35.04 -2.90
N PRO A 43 -28.50 -36.20 -2.86
CA PRO A 43 -29.05 -37.43 -2.27
C PRO A 43 -28.27 -37.92 -1.01
N PRO A 44 -28.95 -38.57 -0.03
CA PRO A 44 -28.36 -39.20 1.16
C PRO A 44 -28.20 -40.75 1.02
N PRO A 45 -27.68 -41.49 2.02
CA PRO A 45 -27.18 -42.87 1.90
C PRO A 45 -28.16 -43.96 2.41
N PRO A 46 -27.83 -45.26 2.23
CA PRO A 46 -27.95 -46.25 3.33
C PRO A 46 -26.83 -47.34 3.29
N GLN A 47 -26.20 -47.77 4.40
CA GLN A 47 -26.59 -48.68 5.51
C GLN A 47 -26.67 -50.20 5.21
N ASP A 48 -26.07 -50.95 6.13
CA ASP A 48 -25.73 -52.39 6.22
C ASP A 48 -26.86 -53.42 5.96
N ALA A 49 -26.47 -54.64 5.52
CA ALA A 49 -26.64 -55.89 6.30
C ALA A 49 -26.30 -57.21 5.54
N ARG A 50 -25.37 -57.98 6.13
CA ARG A 50 -25.36 -59.44 6.37
C ARG A 50 -25.56 -60.44 5.20
N THR A 51 -24.55 -61.31 4.97
CA THR A 51 -24.67 -62.77 5.21
C THR A 51 -23.30 -63.51 5.21
N ARG A 52 -23.21 -64.43 6.18
CA ARG A 52 -22.17 -65.36 6.69
C ARG A 52 -21.34 -66.23 5.70
N ASN A 53 -20.01 -66.31 5.96
CA ASN A 53 -19.06 -67.44 6.25
C ASN A 53 -19.31 -68.89 5.73
N PRO A 54 -18.31 -69.84 5.77
CA PRO A 54 -16.90 -69.83 6.26
C PRO A 54 -15.89 -70.39 5.19
N THR A 55 -14.56 -70.46 5.34
CA THR A 55 -13.78 -71.46 6.12
C THR A 55 -12.26 -71.24 5.98
N THR A 56 -11.54 -71.38 7.11
CA THR A 56 -10.19 -72.01 7.30
C THR A 56 -8.95 -71.41 6.62
N LEU A 57 -7.70 -71.41 7.13
CA LEU A 57 -7.04 -71.78 8.39
C LEU A 57 -5.56 -71.31 8.26
N ARG A 58 -4.96 -70.90 9.39
CA ARG A 58 -3.52 -71.00 9.80
C ARG A 58 -2.38 -70.34 9.00
N ALA A 59 -1.75 -69.38 9.70
CA ALA A 59 -0.32 -69.25 10.11
C ALA A 59 0.84 -69.72 9.19
N SER A 60 1.70 -68.74 8.83
CA SER A 60 3.19 -68.64 8.84
C SER A 60 4.09 -69.86 8.55
N PRO A 61 5.40 -69.71 8.21
CA PRO A 61 6.19 -68.54 7.76
C PRO A 61 7.20 -68.84 6.61
N SER A 62 7.88 -67.80 6.11
CA SER A 62 9.31 -67.76 5.73
C SER A 62 9.98 -68.77 4.77
N ILE A 63 10.67 -68.20 3.76
CA ILE A 63 12.10 -68.40 3.39
C ILE A 63 12.50 -69.30 2.19
N LEU A 64 13.19 -68.64 1.23
CA LEU A 64 14.31 -69.05 0.33
C LEU A 64 14.11 -70.05 -0.82
N ASN A 65 14.31 -69.60 -2.08
CA ASN A 65 15.60 -69.71 -2.79
C ASN A 65 15.61 -69.19 -4.25
N LEU A 66 16.56 -68.29 -4.51
CA LEU A 66 17.46 -68.11 -5.67
C LEU A 66 17.05 -68.43 -7.13
N ALA A 67 17.33 -67.41 -7.95
CA ALA A 67 17.92 -67.42 -9.30
C ALA A 67 17.06 -67.78 -10.53
N SER A 68 16.74 -66.75 -11.33
CA SER A 68 17.09 -66.73 -12.76
C SER A 68 16.93 -65.33 -13.34
N ALA A 69 18.00 -64.83 -13.94
CA ALA A 69 18.03 -63.61 -14.74
C ALA A 69 16.99 -63.67 -15.87
N THR A 70 16.30 -62.55 -16.11
CA THR A 70 15.81 -62.23 -17.46
C THR A 70 15.89 -60.73 -17.66
N LEU A 71 16.92 -60.32 -18.41
CA LEU A 71 16.99 -59.00 -19.04
C LEU A 71 15.67 -58.73 -19.78
N ARG A 72 14.92 -57.72 -19.34
CA ARG A 72 13.98 -57.03 -20.24
C ARG A 72 14.73 -55.85 -20.83
N PHE A 73 15.11 -56.01 -22.10
CA PHE A 73 15.53 -54.91 -22.95
C PHE A 73 14.45 -53.82 -22.93
N THR A 74 14.76 -52.70 -22.28
CA THR A 74 14.08 -51.44 -22.54
C THR A 74 14.31 -51.08 -24.00
N ALA A 75 13.23 -50.77 -24.72
CA ALA A 75 13.29 -50.21 -26.06
C ALA A 75 14.34 -49.07 -26.13
N PRO A 76 15.08 -48.91 -27.24
CA PRO A 76 16.00 -47.81 -27.38
C PRO A 76 15.20 -46.52 -27.26
N PHE A 77 15.56 -45.70 -26.28
CA PHE A 77 15.11 -44.32 -26.14
C PHE A 77 15.60 -43.60 -27.40
N THR A 78 14.80 -43.53 -28.47
CA THR A 78 15.05 -42.57 -29.54
C THR A 78 14.85 -41.21 -28.91
N PRO A 79 15.90 -40.38 -28.74
CA PRO A 79 15.73 -39.04 -28.24
C PRO A 79 14.80 -38.34 -29.23
N ASP A 80 13.72 -37.75 -28.74
CA ASP A 80 12.92 -36.84 -29.55
C ASP A 80 13.86 -35.71 -30.01
N GLN A 81 14.30 -35.77 -31.26
CA GLN A 81 15.25 -34.81 -31.82
C GLN A 81 14.57 -33.48 -32.19
N SER A 82 13.26 -33.35 -31.97
CA SER A 82 12.49 -32.17 -32.35
C SER A 82 12.63 -30.98 -31.38
N ALA A 83 13.08 -31.21 -30.14
CA ALA A 83 13.23 -30.15 -29.15
C ALA A 83 14.41 -30.35 -28.18
N ILE A 84 14.99 -29.23 -27.72
CA ILE A 84 15.97 -29.21 -26.64
C ILE A 84 15.24 -28.98 -25.32
N ARG A 85 15.43 -29.86 -24.34
CA ARG A 85 14.82 -29.75 -23.01
C ARG A 85 15.75 -29.02 -22.04
N LEU A 86 15.19 -28.14 -21.22
CA LEU A 86 15.87 -27.51 -20.09
C LEU A 86 15.34 -28.15 -18.81
N GLN A 87 16.20 -28.83 -18.06
CA GLN A 87 15.82 -29.53 -16.84
C GLN A 87 16.61 -29.04 -15.64
N ILE A 88 15.93 -28.89 -14.51
CA ILE A 88 16.55 -28.70 -13.19
C ILE A 88 16.59 -30.04 -12.48
N LEU A 89 17.78 -30.46 -12.05
CA LEU A 89 17.95 -31.51 -11.04
C LEU A 89 18.02 -30.89 -9.65
N ASN A 90 17.00 -31.16 -8.85
CA ASN A 90 16.84 -30.66 -7.50
C ASN A 90 17.39 -31.69 -6.48
N HIS A 91 18.70 -31.64 -6.23
CA HIS A 91 19.41 -32.45 -5.23
C HIS A 91 19.59 -31.68 -3.92
N THR A 92 18.53 -31.03 -3.45
CA THR A 92 18.56 -30.21 -2.23
C THR A 92 18.27 -31.00 -0.96
N ASP A 93 18.07 -32.30 -1.08
CA ASP A 93 18.06 -33.26 0.02
C ASP A 93 19.51 -33.33 0.60
N THR A 94 19.71 -33.33 1.92
CA THR A 94 21.07 -33.41 2.52
C THR A 94 21.67 -34.80 2.36
N GLU A 95 22.85 -34.91 1.74
CA GLU A 95 23.75 -36.06 1.92
C GLU A 95 24.44 -35.93 3.30
N THR A 96 23.72 -36.28 4.37
CA THR A 96 24.36 -36.70 5.61
C THR A 96 23.75 -38.02 6.04
N ASP A 97 24.31 -39.10 5.51
CA ASP A 97 24.36 -40.36 6.23
C ASP A 97 24.95 -40.08 7.63
N ASN A 98 24.23 -40.49 8.68
CA ASN A 98 24.54 -40.37 10.11
C ASN A 98 23.88 -39.21 10.88
N ALA A 99 22.54 -39.23 10.99
CA ALA A 99 21.87 -38.76 12.20
C ALA A 99 20.63 -39.64 12.46
N ALA A 100 20.53 -40.13 13.68
CA ALA A 100 19.50 -41.05 14.15
C ALA A 100 18.15 -40.34 14.31
N ASP A 101 17.39 -40.18 13.22
CA ASP A 101 15.94 -39.96 13.28
C ASP A 101 15.31 -40.25 11.90
N PRO A 102 14.42 -41.26 11.74
CA PRO A 102 13.74 -41.52 10.47
C PRO A 102 12.54 -40.56 10.31
N GLY A 103 12.82 -39.27 10.19
CA GLY A 103 11.88 -38.25 9.76
C GLY A 103 12.40 -37.61 8.48
N GLN A 104 11.65 -37.71 7.38
CA GLN A 104 12.02 -37.14 6.07
C GLN A 104 12.48 -35.68 6.21
N ILE A 105 13.74 -35.42 5.88
CA ILE A 105 14.26 -34.06 5.76
C ILE A 105 13.54 -33.39 4.57
N PRO A 106 12.93 -32.21 4.75
CA PRO A 106 12.12 -31.56 3.72
C PRO A 106 12.96 -31.09 2.51
N ARG A 107 12.53 -31.46 1.30
CA ARG A 107 13.09 -31.03 0.01
C ARG A 107 12.70 -29.57 -0.29
N CYS A 108 13.56 -28.83 -1.01
CA CYS A 108 13.19 -27.51 -1.52
C CYS A 108 12.15 -27.62 -2.64
N THR A 109 11.19 -26.70 -2.65
CA THR A 109 10.15 -26.65 -3.70
C THR A 109 10.50 -25.62 -4.76
N LEU A 110 10.28 -25.90 -6.04
CA LEU A 110 10.50 -24.94 -7.11
C LEU A 110 9.19 -24.34 -7.62
N ARG A 111 9.22 -23.07 -8.03
CA ARG A 111 8.09 -22.40 -8.70
C ARG A 111 8.59 -21.60 -9.89
N ILE A 112 7.87 -21.62 -11.01
CA ILE A 112 8.14 -20.65 -12.09
C ILE A 112 7.73 -19.25 -11.58
N ALA A 113 8.67 -18.32 -11.65
CA ALA A 113 8.54 -16.96 -11.16
C ALA A 113 8.24 -16.00 -12.32
N GLN A 114 7.66 -14.85 -12.04
CA GLN A 114 7.47 -13.80 -13.04
C GLN A 114 8.19 -12.53 -12.60
N TRP A 115 8.90 -11.90 -13.53
CA TRP A 115 9.66 -10.69 -13.23
C TRP A 115 9.45 -9.56 -14.22
N PRO A 116 9.69 -8.30 -13.81
CA PRO A 116 9.58 -7.12 -14.68
C PRO A 116 10.61 -7.11 -15.83
N THR A 117 10.26 -7.72 -16.96
CA THR A 117 11.15 -7.80 -18.12
C THR A 117 10.80 -6.74 -19.18
N LYS A 118 11.82 -6.31 -19.91
CA LYS A 118 11.66 -5.39 -21.02
C LYS A 118 11.15 -6.12 -22.26
N VAL A 119 9.98 -5.73 -22.76
CA VAL A 119 9.41 -6.26 -24.01
C VAL A 119 9.86 -5.40 -25.20
N LYS A 120 10.06 -6.02 -26.37
CA LYS A 120 10.37 -5.29 -27.62
C LYS A 120 9.17 -4.45 -28.06
N LYS A 121 9.43 -3.22 -28.53
CA LYS A 121 8.42 -2.32 -29.10
C LYS A 121 7.69 -3.02 -30.26
N SER A 122 6.38 -3.18 -30.13
CA SER A 122 5.49 -3.33 -31.29
C SER A 122 5.46 -2.00 -32.04
N THR A 123 5.34 -2.03 -33.37
CA THR A 123 5.29 -0.85 -34.26
C THR A 123 4.21 0.18 -33.89
N HIS A 124 3.25 -0.19 -33.04
CA HIS A 124 2.16 0.67 -32.58
C HIS A 124 2.37 1.32 -31.20
N ASN A 125 3.41 0.98 -30.43
CA ASN A 125 3.64 1.55 -29.10
C ASN A 125 5.05 2.15 -28.96
N LYS A 126 5.13 3.49 -28.90
CA LYS A 126 6.39 4.25 -28.87
C LYS A 126 7.14 4.19 -27.53
N HIS A 127 6.50 3.72 -26.45
CA HIS A 127 7.06 3.62 -25.09
C HIS A 127 7.48 2.17 -24.79
N SER A 128 8.65 1.95 -24.16
CA SER A 128 9.03 0.62 -23.67
C SER A 128 8.12 0.21 -22.51
N SER A 129 7.20 -0.72 -22.75
CA SER A 129 6.38 -1.32 -21.69
C SER A 129 7.11 -2.50 -21.07
N TYR A 130 7.51 -2.38 -19.81
CA TYR A 130 7.90 -3.53 -19.00
C TYR A 130 6.65 -4.35 -18.67
N GLN A 131 6.79 -5.68 -18.66
CA GLN A 131 5.72 -6.61 -18.28
C GLN A 131 6.30 -7.72 -17.39
N LEU A 132 5.45 -8.28 -16.54
CA LEU A 132 5.80 -9.49 -15.81
C LEU A 132 5.90 -10.66 -16.79
N ALA A 133 7.04 -11.32 -16.83
CA ALA A 133 7.25 -12.49 -17.66
C ALA A 133 8.03 -13.56 -16.91
N SER A 134 7.67 -14.82 -17.11
CA SER A 134 8.40 -15.97 -16.57
C SER A 134 9.66 -16.33 -17.34
N TYR A 135 9.81 -15.73 -18.52
CA TYR A 135 10.98 -15.89 -19.35
C TYR A 135 11.22 -14.63 -20.18
N ARG A 136 12.42 -14.54 -20.73
CA ARG A 136 12.82 -13.52 -21.71
C ARG A 136 13.61 -14.19 -22.82
N GLY A 137 13.51 -13.68 -24.04
CA GLY A 137 14.30 -14.16 -25.17
C GLY A 137 13.43 -14.68 -26.31
N THR A 138 14.03 -15.45 -27.21
CA THR A 138 13.39 -15.91 -28.46
C THR A 138 13.59 -17.40 -28.73
N CYS A 139 14.02 -18.16 -27.73
CA CYS A 139 14.30 -19.59 -27.89
C CYS A 139 13.23 -20.50 -27.30
N PHE A 140 12.55 -20.10 -26.22
CA PHE A 140 11.61 -20.99 -25.54
C PHE A 140 10.28 -21.09 -26.27
N ASN A 141 9.72 -22.30 -26.26
CA ASN A 141 8.31 -22.53 -26.51
C ASN A 141 7.54 -22.13 -25.24
N SER A 142 6.68 -21.10 -25.32
CA SER A 142 5.94 -20.59 -24.17
C SER A 142 5.05 -21.64 -23.51
N ASP A 143 4.51 -22.56 -24.32
CA ASP A 143 3.52 -23.54 -23.88
C ASP A 143 4.18 -24.70 -23.12
N SER A 144 5.51 -24.81 -23.21
CA SER A 144 6.31 -25.80 -22.51
C SER A 144 6.75 -25.37 -21.11
N ILE A 145 6.58 -24.09 -20.77
CA ILE A 145 7.00 -23.54 -19.48
C ILE A 145 5.93 -23.94 -18.46
N PRO A 146 6.32 -24.54 -17.31
CA PRO A 146 5.36 -24.88 -16.28
C PRO A 146 4.52 -23.67 -15.85
N PRO A 147 3.27 -23.88 -15.42
CA PRO A 147 2.45 -22.79 -14.91
C PRO A 147 3.17 -22.01 -13.81
N VAL A 148 3.11 -20.69 -13.90
CA VAL A 148 3.67 -19.77 -12.91
C VAL A 148 3.13 -20.15 -11.53
N ARG A 149 4.01 -20.15 -10.52
CA ARG A 149 3.69 -20.42 -9.10
C ARG A 149 3.14 -21.81 -8.76
N LYS A 150 3.10 -22.75 -9.71
CA LYS A 150 2.86 -24.15 -9.39
C LYS A 150 4.05 -24.71 -8.61
N ASP A 151 3.79 -25.38 -7.50
CA ASP A 151 4.80 -26.12 -6.75
C ASP A 151 5.32 -27.32 -7.57
N LEU A 152 6.62 -27.34 -7.79
CA LEU A 152 7.36 -28.37 -8.50
C LEU A 152 8.31 -29.03 -7.49
N THR A 153 7.97 -30.25 -7.06
CA THR A 153 8.69 -31.00 -6.01
C THR A 153 9.48 -32.19 -6.55
N ASP A 154 9.36 -32.46 -7.86
CA ASP A 154 10.07 -33.54 -8.53
C ASP A 154 11.59 -33.35 -8.48
N ARG A 155 12.33 -34.46 -8.49
CA ARG A 155 13.80 -34.43 -8.55
C ARG A 155 14.33 -33.89 -9.88
N SER A 156 13.58 -34.09 -10.95
CA SER A 156 13.94 -33.67 -12.30
C SER A 156 12.77 -32.91 -12.90
N ILE A 157 12.92 -31.59 -13.01
CA ILE A 157 11.84 -30.68 -13.41
C ILE A 157 12.19 -30.09 -14.76
N THR A 158 11.32 -30.25 -15.76
CA THR A 158 11.49 -29.56 -17.05
C THR A 158 10.94 -28.14 -16.93
N ILE A 159 11.79 -27.13 -17.11
CA ILE A 159 11.42 -25.71 -16.95
C ILE A 159 11.09 -25.01 -18.27
N ALA A 160 11.55 -25.56 -19.40
CA ALA A 160 11.10 -25.21 -20.74
C ALA A 160 11.62 -26.23 -21.76
N THR A 161 11.05 -26.17 -22.96
CA THR A 161 11.59 -26.73 -24.18
C THR A 161 11.88 -25.64 -25.20
N ILE A 162 12.75 -25.97 -26.14
CA ILE A 162 13.15 -25.12 -27.25
C ILE A 162 12.96 -25.94 -28.52
N ASP A 163 12.08 -25.46 -29.40
CA ASP A 163 11.87 -26.13 -30.68
C ASP A 163 13.14 -26.04 -31.52
N THR A 164 13.61 -27.20 -32.00
CA THR A 164 14.75 -27.26 -32.93
C THR A 164 14.30 -26.71 -34.29
N PRO A 165 15.12 -25.90 -34.97
CA PRO A 165 14.75 -25.41 -36.30
C PRO A 165 14.68 -26.57 -37.29
N THR A 166 13.50 -26.90 -37.81
CA THR A 166 13.30 -27.90 -38.86
C THR A 166 13.46 -27.29 -40.26
N GLY A 167 14.48 -27.73 -41.01
CA GLY A 167 14.59 -27.63 -42.49
C GLY A 167 14.67 -26.24 -43.17
N LEU A 168 15.46 -26.15 -44.25
CA LEU A 168 15.61 -25.08 -45.28
C LEU A 168 15.86 -23.61 -44.85
N LEU A 169 15.57 -23.20 -43.62
CA LEU A 169 15.84 -21.86 -43.08
C LEU A 169 17.23 -21.74 -42.42
N LEU A 170 17.93 -22.85 -42.20
CA LEU A 170 19.30 -22.88 -41.70
C LEU A 170 20.33 -22.44 -42.76
N GLU A 171 20.01 -22.61 -44.05
CA GLU A 171 20.94 -22.34 -45.16
C GLU A 171 20.82 -20.93 -45.75
N SER A 172 19.73 -20.20 -45.49
CA SER A 172 19.43 -18.94 -46.20
C SER A 172 19.64 -17.65 -45.40
N SER A 173 20.22 -17.68 -44.20
CA SER A 173 20.52 -16.42 -43.51
C SER A 173 21.90 -16.38 -42.85
N GLN A 174 22.87 -15.79 -43.56
CA GLN A 174 24.09 -15.21 -42.97
C GLN A 174 23.79 -14.16 -41.86
N PHE A 175 22.51 -13.82 -41.66
CA PHE A 175 21.99 -12.85 -40.68
C PHE A 175 21.21 -13.46 -39.51
N ALA A 176 21.16 -14.80 -39.33
CA ALA A 176 20.48 -15.41 -38.18
C ALA A 176 21.08 -14.93 -36.85
N LYS A 177 20.33 -14.10 -36.11
CA LYS A 177 20.73 -13.58 -34.80
C LYS A 177 20.83 -14.75 -33.80
N SER A 178 21.90 -14.81 -33.01
CA SER A 178 22.03 -15.79 -31.90
C SER A 178 20.76 -15.81 -31.04
N ARG A 179 20.16 -17.00 -30.87
CA ARG A 179 19.00 -17.19 -29.99
C ARG A 179 19.51 -17.26 -28.56
N VAL A 180 18.85 -16.54 -27.66
CA VAL A 180 19.16 -16.55 -26.23
C VAL A 180 17.85 -16.56 -25.47
N GLY A 181 17.89 -17.06 -24.23
CA GLY A 181 16.77 -16.90 -23.33
C GLY A 181 17.14 -17.07 -21.87
N TRP A 182 16.29 -16.49 -21.04
CA TRP A 182 16.28 -16.60 -19.58
C TRP A 182 14.94 -17.17 -19.16
N ILE A 183 14.94 -18.14 -18.25
CA ILE A 183 13.75 -18.57 -17.50
C ILE A 183 14.00 -18.22 -16.05
N TYR A 184 12.95 -17.75 -15.39
CA TYR A 184 13.04 -17.35 -14.00
C TYR A 184 12.19 -18.26 -13.13
N PHE A 185 12.74 -18.60 -11.98
CA PHE A 185 12.10 -19.52 -11.05
C PHE A 185 12.61 -19.28 -9.64
N ASP A 186 11.80 -19.68 -8.69
CA ASP A 186 12.05 -19.56 -7.26
C ASP A 186 12.38 -20.93 -6.70
N VAL A 187 13.28 -20.95 -5.72
CA VAL A 187 13.59 -22.12 -4.89
C VAL A 187 13.15 -21.81 -3.46
N ILE A 188 12.12 -22.49 -2.99
CA ILE A 188 11.57 -22.36 -1.64
C ILE A 188 12.29 -23.37 -0.75
N LYS A 189 13.09 -22.83 0.17
CA LYS A 189 13.78 -23.61 1.19
C LYS A 189 12.78 -24.17 2.22
N PRO A 190 13.15 -25.22 2.97
CA PRO A 190 12.27 -25.79 3.97
C PRO A 190 11.88 -24.84 5.11
N ASN A 191 12.70 -23.82 5.37
CA ASN A 191 12.41 -22.77 6.35
C ASN A 191 11.46 -21.68 5.80
N GLY A 192 10.89 -21.87 4.61
CA GLY A 192 10.01 -20.91 3.94
C GLY A 192 10.74 -19.79 3.20
N TYR A 193 12.08 -19.70 3.29
CA TYR A 193 12.84 -18.70 2.57
C TYR A 193 12.82 -18.99 1.06
N VAL A 194 12.45 -18.00 0.26
CA VAL A 194 12.42 -18.12 -1.20
C VAL A 194 13.70 -17.51 -1.77
N LEU A 195 14.41 -18.24 -2.63
CA LEU A 195 15.58 -17.78 -3.36
C LEU A 195 15.22 -17.61 -4.83
N HIS A 196 15.42 -16.42 -5.40
CA HIS A 196 15.05 -16.14 -6.79
C HIS A 196 16.21 -16.40 -7.74
N LEU A 197 16.00 -17.28 -8.72
CA LEU A 197 17.01 -17.75 -9.65
C LEU A 197 16.64 -17.48 -11.10
N GLN A 198 17.67 -17.50 -11.95
CA GLN A 198 17.54 -17.48 -13.39
C GLN A 198 18.37 -18.60 -14.02
N ALA A 199 17.80 -19.24 -15.03
CA ALA A 199 18.50 -20.12 -15.95
C ALA A 199 18.65 -19.41 -17.30
N PHE A 200 19.88 -19.25 -17.76
CA PHE A 200 20.20 -18.65 -19.06
C PHE A 200 20.75 -19.69 -20.02
N VAL A 201 20.39 -19.57 -21.29
CA VAL A 201 20.95 -20.36 -22.39
C VAL A 201 21.23 -19.48 -23.60
N LYS A 202 22.35 -19.76 -24.28
CA LYS A 202 22.76 -19.11 -25.53
C LYS A 202 23.05 -20.14 -26.61
N PHE A 203 22.50 -19.90 -27.80
CA PHE A 203 22.68 -20.74 -28.95
C PHE A 203 23.63 -20.13 -29.97
N GLY A 204 24.46 -20.99 -30.54
CA GLY A 204 25.26 -20.70 -31.71
C GLY A 204 24.39 -20.60 -32.96
N ARG A 205 25.00 -20.16 -34.07
CA ARG A 205 24.31 -20.02 -35.35
C ARG A 205 23.80 -21.35 -35.91
N LYS A 206 24.43 -22.47 -35.52
CA LYS A 206 24.10 -23.83 -35.94
C LYS A 206 23.01 -24.50 -35.08
N GLY A 207 22.40 -23.76 -34.15
CA GLY A 207 21.37 -24.29 -33.26
C GLY A 207 21.88 -25.09 -32.06
N ASN A 208 23.21 -25.24 -31.90
CA ASN A 208 23.83 -25.85 -30.73
C ASN A 208 23.87 -24.89 -29.53
N VAL A 209 23.74 -25.42 -28.32
CA VAL A 209 23.95 -24.64 -27.08
C VAL A 209 25.44 -24.31 -26.97
N THR A 210 25.75 -23.02 -26.83
CA THR A 210 27.12 -22.48 -26.73
C THR A 210 27.49 -22.01 -25.34
N SER A 211 26.50 -21.76 -24.50
CA SER A 211 26.67 -21.36 -23.10
C SER A 211 25.36 -21.57 -22.36
N GLY A 212 25.45 -21.98 -21.11
CA GLY A 212 24.36 -21.98 -20.15
C GLY A 212 24.87 -21.44 -18.83
N LEU A 213 24.01 -20.74 -18.09
CA LEU A 213 24.33 -20.19 -16.77
C LEU A 213 23.16 -20.43 -15.84
N LEU A 214 23.47 -20.75 -14.60
CA LEU A 214 22.52 -20.81 -13.50
C LEU A 214 23.04 -19.88 -12.42
N GLY A 215 22.13 -19.10 -11.85
CA GLY A 215 22.53 -18.12 -10.86
C GLY A 215 21.35 -17.40 -10.26
N ARG A 216 21.66 -16.58 -9.26
CA ARG A 216 20.70 -15.66 -8.67
C ARG A 216 20.16 -14.73 -9.74
N PHE A 217 18.87 -14.49 -9.63
CA PHE A 217 18.14 -13.65 -10.56
C PHE A 217 18.77 -12.25 -10.65
N ASP A 218 18.98 -11.77 -11.87
CA ASP A 218 19.57 -10.46 -12.14
C ASP A 218 18.87 -9.79 -13.33
N LEU A 219 18.19 -8.68 -13.05
CA LEU A 219 17.43 -7.91 -14.04
C LEU A 219 18.30 -7.12 -15.03
N ASP A 220 19.60 -7.01 -14.76
CA ASP A 220 20.60 -6.42 -15.64
C ASP A 220 21.28 -7.43 -16.56
N SER A 221 21.02 -8.73 -16.37
CA SER A 221 21.45 -9.77 -17.29
C SER A 221 21.00 -9.42 -18.72
N SER A 222 21.97 -9.22 -19.62
CA SER A 222 21.73 -8.82 -21.00
C SER A 222 22.24 -9.88 -21.97
N ARG A 223 21.84 -9.78 -23.24
CA ARG A 223 22.34 -10.69 -24.27
C ARG A 223 23.85 -10.55 -24.48
N GLU A 224 24.36 -9.33 -24.32
CA GLU A 224 25.76 -8.96 -24.48
C GLU A 224 26.57 -9.33 -23.23
N LYS A 225 25.97 -9.21 -22.05
CA LYS A 225 26.57 -9.54 -20.74
C LYS A 225 25.58 -10.37 -19.91
N PRO A 226 25.42 -11.66 -20.23
CA PRO A 226 24.55 -12.54 -19.45
C PRO A 226 25.28 -12.87 -18.16
N MET A 227 24.95 -12.18 -17.09
CA MET A 227 25.51 -12.42 -15.76
C MET A 227 24.38 -12.49 -14.73
N PRO A 228 24.35 -13.51 -13.87
CA PRO A 228 23.59 -13.47 -12.63
C PRO A 228 24.31 -12.62 -11.58
N SER A 229 23.61 -12.17 -10.54
CA SER A 229 24.20 -11.46 -9.39
C SER A 229 25.03 -12.38 -8.48
N GLY A 230 25.05 -13.67 -8.79
CA GLY A 230 25.96 -14.68 -8.27
C GLY A 230 25.67 -16.00 -8.96
N GLU A 231 26.71 -16.74 -9.34
CA GLU A 231 26.56 -18.08 -9.90
C GLU A 231 25.98 -19.03 -8.84
N MET A 232 25.14 -19.96 -9.27
CA MET A 232 24.49 -20.93 -8.40
C MET A 232 24.50 -22.29 -9.09
N GLY A 233 24.87 -23.33 -8.35
CA GLY A 233 24.88 -24.70 -8.88
C GLY A 233 25.78 -24.87 -10.10
N SER A 234 25.43 -25.82 -10.97
CA SER A 234 26.20 -26.09 -12.19
C SER A 234 25.31 -26.32 -13.41
N VAL A 235 25.89 -26.12 -14.60
CA VAL A 235 25.20 -26.32 -15.87
C VAL A 235 25.96 -27.33 -16.71
N GLU A 236 25.26 -28.35 -17.18
CA GLU A 236 25.80 -29.38 -18.07
C GLU A 236 25.01 -29.42 -19.38
N VAL A 237 25.71 -29.38 -20.51
CA VAL A 237 25.11 -29.39 -21.85
C VAL A 237 25.33 -30.77 -22.48
N LEU A 238 24.26 -31.56 -22.53
CA LEU A 238 24.25 -32.93 -23.05
C LEU A 238 23.73 -32.92 -24.50
N THR A 239 24.61 -32.53 -25.41
CA THR A 239 24.27 -32.33 -26.84
C THR A 239 23.70 -33.60 -27.50
N SER A 240 24.17 -34.79 -27.13
CA SER A 240 23.67 -36.07 -27.67
C SER A 240 22.23 -36.39 -27.24
N LEU A 241 21.75 -35.77 -26.16
CA LEU A 241 20.43 -36.00 -25.58
C LEU A 241 19.48 -34.81 -25.79
N ASN A 242 19.92 -33.77 -26.52
CA ASN A 242 19.22 -32.48 -26.64
C ASN A 242 18.75 -31.96 -25.27
N LEU A 243 19.65 -31.98 -24.29
CA LEU A 243 19.33 -31.67 -22.89
C LEU A 243 20.32 -30.66 -22.32
N VAL A 244 19.79 -29.61 -21.69
CA VAL A 244 20.55 -28.71 -20.81
C VAL A 244 20.11 -28.97 -19.39
N LEU A 245 21.07 -29.33 -18.55
CA LEU A 245 20.84 -29.78 -17.18
C LEU A 245 21.40 -28.74 -16.20
N PHE A 246 20.52 -28.20 -15.39
CA PHE A 246 20.81 -27.25 -14.32
C PHE A 246 20.79 -28.01 -13.00
N LYS A 247 21.92 -28.16 -12.31
CA LYS A 247 22.01 -28.92 -11.07
C LYS A 247 22.04 -27.96 -9.88
N LEU A 248 21.13 -28.17 -8.92
CA LEU A 248 21.09 -27.48 -7.64
C LEU A 248 21.27 -28.48 -6.52
N THR A 249 22.24 -28.24 -5.64
CA THR A 249 22.48 -29.04 -4.44
C THR A 249 22.10 -28.28 -3.18
N HIS A 250 21.96 -28.98 -2.05
CA HIS A 250 21.73 -28.34 -0.75
C HIS A 250 22.85 -27.33 -0.42
N ALA A 251 24.11 -27.70 -0.68
CA ALA A 251 25.28 -26.86 -0.46
C ALA A 251 25.18 -25.53 -1.24
N ASP A 252 24.67 -25.59 -2.48
CA ASP A 252 24.51 -24.41 -3.32
C ASP A 252 23.53 -23.39 -2.74
N ILE A 253 22.48 -23.82 -2.02
CA ILE A 253 21.35 -22.94 -1.68
C ILE A 253 21.19 -22.63 -0.19
N HIS A 254 21.67 -23.50 0.72
CA HIS A 254 21.27 -23.44 2.13
C HIS A 254 21.64 -22.12 2.81
N THR A 255 22.86 -21.62 2.60
CA THR A 255 23.36 -20.34 3.14
C THR A 255 23.07 -19.13 2.25
N GLN A 256 22.52 -19.34 1.06
CA GLN A 256 22.39 -18.26 0.10
C GLN A 256 21.16 -17.41 0.36
N GLU A 257 21.36 -16.10 0.25
CA GLU A 257 20.28 -15.13 0.31
C GLU A 257 20.15 -14.40 -1.02
N ASN A 258 18.95 -13.87 -1.22
CA ASN A 258 18.61 -12.87 -2.19
C ASN A 258 19.43 -11.60 -1.95
N THR A 259 20.65 -11.54 -2.49
CA THR A 259 21.41 -10.30 -2.55
C THR A 259 21.16 -9.66 -3.89
N VAL A 260 20.74 -8.40 -3.90
CA VAL A 260 20.80 -7.63 -5.13
C VAL A 260 22.10 -6.84 -5.14
N ASP A 261 22.76 -6.75 -6.30
CA ASP A 261 23.92 -5.88 -6.45
C ASP A 261 23.47 -4.42 -6.20
N ASP A 262 23.79 -3.92 -5.02
CA ASP A 262 23.59 -2.54 -4.59
C ASP A 262 24.80 -1.66 -4.94
N THR A 263 25.82 -2.20 -5.63
CA THR A 263 27.00 -1.43 -6.00
C THR A 263 26.55 -0.26 -6.87
N PRO A 264 26.61 0.99 -6.37
CA PRO A 264 26.18 2.12 -7.17
C PRO A 264 27.10 2.16 -8.38
N LEU A 265 26.55 1.97 -9.58
CA LEU A 265 27.31 2.26 -10.80
C LEU A 265 27.68 3.74 -10.68
N ARG A 266 28.98 4.01 -10.43
CA ARG A 266 29.45 5.39 -10.39
C ARG A 266 29.08 6.01 -11.72
N PRO A 267 28.24 7.06 -11.73
CA PRO A 267 27.92 7.72 -12.98
C PRO A 267 29.22 8.26 -13.58
N PRO A 268 29.40 8.21 -14.90
CA PRO A 268 30.55 8.85 -15.54
C PRO A 268 30.68 10.30 -15.07
N LEU A 269 31.90 10.73 -14.74
CA LEU A 269 32.16 12.10 -14.27
C LEU A 269 31.55 13.12 -15.26
N GLY A 270 30.83 14.10 -14.73
CA GLY A 270 30.25 15.21 -15.50
C GLY A 270 28.84 14.98 -16.06
N LEU A 271 28.21 13.82 -15.82
CA LEU A 271 26.81 13.59 -16.22
C LEU A 271 25.81 13.98 -15.11
N PRO A 272 24.67 14.60 -15.47
CA PRO A 272 23.56 14.82 -14.54
C PRO A 272 23.07 13.49 -13.93
N THR A 273 22.74 13.53 -12.64
CA THR A 273 22.22 12.36 -11.92
C THR A 273 20.98 12.72 -11.12
N LYS A 274 20.09 11.75 -10.93
CA LYS A 274 18.94 11.87 -10.03
C LYS A 274 18.91 10.67 -9.08
N ARG A 275 18.51 10.89 -7.84
CA ARG A 275 18.44 9.82 -6.82
C ARG A 275 17.01 9.37 -6.63
N VAL A 276 16.82 8.07 -6.42
CA VAL A 276 15.51 7.48 -6.09
C VAL A 276 15.70 6.53 -4.92
N SER A 277 14.95 6.75 -3.85
CA SER A 277 14.87 5.82 -2.72
C SER A 277 13.60 4.99 -2.86
N THR A 278 13.67 3.69 -2.60
CA THR A 278 12.47 2.86 -2.49
C THR A 278 12.31 2.35 -1.08
N PHE A 279 11.06 2.26 -0.62
CA PHE A 279 10.67 1.84 0.71
C PHE A 279 9.53 0.85 0.61
N SER A 280 9.58 -0.21 1.39
CA SER A 280 8.57 -1.24 1.28
C SER A 280 8.45 -2.11 2.52
N PHE A 281 7.27 -2.68 2.66
CA PHE A 281 6.90 -3.57 3.75
C PHE A 281 5.91 -4.61 3.23
N VAL A 282 6.11 -5.88 3.55
CA VAL A 282 5.18 -6.96 3.19
C VAL A 282 4.96 -7.87 4.39
N SER A 283 3.73 -7.88 4.89
CA SER A 283 3.27 -8.83 5.92
C SER A 283 2.18 -9.78 5.41
N HIS A 284 1.61 -9.52 4.24
CA HIS A 284 0.64 -10.43 3.63
C HIS A 284 1.33 -11.72 3.15
N PRO A 285 0.89 -12.92 3.61
CA PRO A 285 1.63 -14.17 3.40
C PRO A 285 1.82 -14.55 1.93
N ASN A 286 0.89 -14.14 1.07
CA ASN A 286 0.86 -14.51 -0.34
C ASN A 286 1.20 -13.36 -1.29
N ALA A 287 1.49 -12.15 -0.77
CA ALA A 287 1.78 -11.00 -1.63
C ALA A 287 3.27 -10.96 -2.00
N LEU A 288 3.55 -10.74 -3.28
CA LEU A 288 4.88 -10.43 -3.79
C LEU A 288 4.89 -9.00 -4.32
N LEU A 289 5.75 -8.16 -3.77
CA LEU A 289 5.99 -6.80 -4.19
C LEU A 289 7.32 -6.72 -4.94
N SER A 290 7.30 -6.18 -6.15
CA SER A 290 8.51 -5.97 -6.97
C SER A 290 8.66 -4.51 -7.35
N LEU A 291 9.86 -3.97 -7.14
CA LEU A 291 10.26 -2.63 -7.53
C LEU A 291 11.37 -2.71 -8.58
N ARG A 292 11.33 -1.87 -9.60
CA ARG A 292 12.44 -1.73 -10.56
C ARG A 292 12.77 -0.26 -10.71
N VAL A 293 14.00 0.14 -10.44
CA VAL A 293 14.50 1.50 -10.63
C VAL A 293 15.65 1.45 -11.63
N ALA A 294 15.37 1.90 -12.84
CA ALA A 294 16.23 1.76 -14.00
C ALA A 294 16.65 0.31 -14.28
N LYS A 295 17.91 0.02 -13.95
CA LYS A 295 18.59 -1.24 -14.15
C LYS A 295 18.36 -2.16 -12.97
N ASP A 296 18.55 -1.59 -11.79
CA ASP A 296 18.30 -2.17 -10.48
C ASP A 296 16.84 -2.59 -10.28
N ALA A 297 16.65 -3.74 -9.68
CA ALA A 297 15.33 -4.18 -9.24
C ALA A 297 15.40 -4.88 -7.90
N ARG A 298 14.34 -4.77 -7.12
CA ARG A 298 14.22 -5.27 -5.76
C ARG A 298 12.88 -5.97 -5.64
N TYR A 299 12.79 -6.95 -4.77
CA TYR A 299 11.56 -7.70 -4.53
C TYR A 299 11.45 -8.00 -3.05
N HIS A 300 10.23 -7.99 -2.58
CA HIS A 300 9.89 -8.14 -1.18
C HIS A 300 8.63 -8.98 -1.10
N GLU A 301 8.68 -10.00 -0.28
CA GLU A 301 7.56 -10.88 0.01
C GLU A 301 7.55 -11.17 1.50
N HIS A 302 6.42 -11.68 1.98
CA HIS A 302 6.36 -12.16 3.34
C HIS A 302 7.16 -13.46 3.48
N GLN A 303 8.13 -13.47 4.39
CA GLN A 303 8.81 -14.70 4.77
C GLN A 303 8.05 -15.30 5.95
N GLN A 304 7.37 -16.43 5.70
CA GLN A 304 6.68 -17.18 6.73
C GLN A 304 7.74 -17.81 7.64
N THR A 305 8.08 -17.12 8.72
CA THR A 305 9.15 -17.58 9.60
C THR A 305 8.66 -18.73 10.46
N THR A 306 9.25 -19.91 10.30
CA THR A 306 9.07 -21.03 11.24
C THR A 306 9.77 -20.79 12.58
N HIS A 307 10.62 -19.76 12.67
CA HIS A 307 11.27 -19.29 13.89
C HIS A 307 10.97 -17.81 14.16
N PRO A 308 10.70 -17.37 15.41
CA PRO A 308 10.33 -15.99 15.75
C PRO A 308 11.40 -14.91 15.45
N SER A 309 12.55 -15.25 14.86
CA SER A 309 13.71 -14.36 14.73
C SER A 309 13.68 -13.36 13.57
N HIS A 310 12.77 -13.46 12.60
CA HIS A 310 12.73 -12.54 11.45
C HIS A 310 11.33 -11.98 11.15
N PRO A 311 10.76 -11.15 12.05
CA PRO A 311 9.49 -10.47 11.77
C PRO A 311 9.60 -9.59 10.51
N PRO A 312 8.47 -9.29 9.83
CA PRO A 312 8.44 -8.35 8.72
C PRO A 312 9.23 -7.08 9.05
N LYS A 313 10.08 -6.66 8.10
CA LYS A 313 10.95 -5.50 8.22
C LYS A 313 10.75 -4.56 7.07
N PHE A 314 10.92 -3.28 7.34
CA PHE A 314 11.07 -2.28 6.29
C PHE A 314 12.34 -2.55 5.50
N ILE A 315 12.22 -2.48 4.17
CA ILE A 315 13.36 -2.55 3.27
C ILE A 315 13.46 -1.21 2.56
N ARG A 316 14.67 -0.64 2.59
CA ARG A 316 15.03 0.59 1.90
C ARG A 316 16.15 0.30 0.91
N SER A 317 16.03 0.84 -0.30
CA SER A 317 17.13 0.85 -1.28
C SER A 317 17.30 2.26 -1.85
N ASP A 318 18.54 2.67 -2.10
CA ASP A 318 18.87 3.96 -2.69
C ASP A 318 19.52 3.75 -4.07
N HIS A 319 18.98 4.40 -5.09
CA HIS A 319 19.38 4.24 -6.49
C HIS A 319 19.90 5.55 -7.08
N ILE A 320 20.90 5.47 -7.96
CA ILE A 320 21.46 6.62 -8.70
C ILE A 320 21.19 6.43 -10.19
N LEU A 321 20.39 7.34 -10.74
CA LEU A 321 20.02 7.40 -12.14
C LEU A 321 20.97 8.36 -12.86
N GLY A 322 21.88 7.83 -13.69
CA GLY A 322 22.83 8.63 -14.47
C GLY A 322 22.54 8.63 -15.97
N GLY A 323 22.94 9.70 -16.66
CA GLY A 323 22.91 9.81 -18.12
C GLY A 323 21.89 10.81 -18.67
N LEU A 324 21.82 10.90 -20.01
CA LEU A 324 20.94 11.86 -20.71
C LEU A 324 19.55 11.29 -21.06
N ASN A 325 19.33 9.99 -20.83
CA ASN A 325 18.10 9.30 -21.18
C ASN A 325 17.18 9.18 -19.97
N SER A 326 15.87 9.30 -20.19
CA SER A 326 14.86 8.98 -19.16
C SER A 326 14.94 7.51 -18.75
N LEU A 327 14.85 7.25 -17.45
CA LEU A 327 14.85 5.92 -16.85
C LEU A 327 13.49 5.65 -16.20
N HIS A 328 13.14 4.37 -16.04
CA HIS A 328 11.85 3.97 -15.48
C HIS A 328 12.00 3.61 -14.01
N ALA A 329 11.04 4.02 -13.19
CA ALA A 329 10.77 3.40 -11.91
C ALA A 329 9.43 2.66 -11.98
N LEU A 330 9.36 1.41 -11.54
CA LEU A 330 8.20 0.52 -11.66
C LEU A 330 7.87 -0.11 -10.31
N LEU A 331 6.59 -0.31 -10.05
CA LEU A 331 6.05 -1.07 -8.92
C LEU A 331 5.07 -2.12 -9.46
N PHE A 332 5.26 -3.36 -9.03
CA PHE A 332 4.34 -4.48 -9.24
C PHE A 332 3.97 -5.09 -7.90
N ILE A 333 2.69 -5.44 -7.72
CA ILE A 333 2.23 -6.28 -6.61
C ILE A 333 1.44 -7.44 -7.21
N GLN A 334 1.78 -8.65 -6.81
CA GLN A 334 1.22 -9.89 -7.33
C GLN A 334 0.63 -10.72 -6.18
N HIS A 335 -0.41 -11.49 -6.48
CA HIS A 335 -1.04 -12.45 -5.56
C HIS A 335 -1.23 -13.79 -6.30
N PRO A 336 -1.03 -14.96 -5.68
CA PRO A 336 -1.13 -16.27 -6.36
C PRO A 336 -2.51 -16.50 -6.98
N ASP A 337 -3.56 -16.03 -6.32
CA ASP A 337 -4.94 -16.18 -6.81
C ASP A 337 -5.33 -15.18 -7.90
N ALA A 338 -4.38 -14.37 -8.39
CA ALA A 338 -4.58 -13.43 -9.48
C ALA A 338 -3.68 -13.76 -10.68
N LEU A 339 -4.30 -13.88 -11.87
CA LEU A 339 -3.59 -14.15 -13.13
C LEU A 339 -2.70 -12.98 -13.57
N GLU A 340 -3.16 -11.75 -13.33
CA GLU A 340 -2.44 -10.51 -13.60
C GLU A 340 -1.96 -9.87 -12.30
N PRO A 341 -0.89 -9.04 -12.33
CA PRO A 341 -0.50 -8.28 -11.15
C PRO A 341 -1.65 -7.41 -10.65
N ILE A 342 -1.94 -7.53 -9.34
CA ILE A 342 -2.91 -6.73 -8.60
C ILE A 342 -2.66 -5.23 -8.81
N LEU A 343 -1.40 -4.83 -8.77
CA LEU A 343 -0.99 -3.46 -8.99
C LEU A 343 0.19 -3.40 -9.95
N HIS A 344 0.11 -2.51 -10.94
CA HIS A 344 1.24 -2.07 -11.76
C HIS A 344 1.24 -0.55 -11.85
N ARG A 345 2.36 0.08 -11.47
CA ARG A 345 2.59 1.52 -11.54
C ARG A 345 3.99 1.81 -12.07
N SER A 346 4.15 2.98 -12.67
CA SER A 346 5.38 3.37 -13.34
C SER A 346 5.55 4.88 -13.42
N ALA A 347 6.79 5.33 -13.30
CA ALA A 347 7.21 6.71 -13.43
C ALA A 347 8.39 6.78 -14.41
N PHE A 348 8.39 7.81 -15.25
CA PHE A 348 9.56 8.16 -16.06
C PHE A 348 10.35 9.25 -15.34
N ILE A 349 11.61 8.97 -15.08
CA ILE A 349 12.51 9.87 -14.36
C ILE A 349 13.59 10.31 -15.33
N ASN A 350 13.58 11.60 -15.67
CA ASN A 350 14.62 12.22 -16.49
C ASN A 350 15.66 12.91 -15.58
N PRO A 351 16.96 12.56 -15.66
CA PRO A 351 18.00 13.27 -14.90
C PRO A 351 18.12 14.77 -15.21
N LEU A 352 17.59 15.22 -16.34
CA LEU A 352 17.63 16.60 -16.84
C LEU A 352 16.29 17.35 -16.81
N ARG A 353 15.15 16.66 -16.65
CA ARG A 353 13.82 17.29 -16.63
C ARG A 353 13.05 16.88 -15.37
N THR A 354 12.25 17.80 -14.85
CA THR A 354 11.38 17.58 -13.68
C THR A 354 9.97 17.13 -14.05
N GLU A 355 9.71 16.83 -15.32
CA GLU A 355 8.38 16.35 -15.76
C GLU A 355 8.36 14.82 -15.77
N GLY A 356 7.62 14.23 -14.82
CA GLY A 356 7.10 12.88 -14.96
C GLY A 356 6.15 12.78 -16.16
N ASP A 357 6.10 11.63 -16.82
CA ASP A 357 5.22 11.40 -17.98
C ASP A 357 3.73 11.54 -17.60
N LYS A 358 2.96 12.27 -18.42
CA LYS A 358 1.51 12.43 -18.28
C LYS A 358 0.71 11.15 -18.58
N SER A 359 1.34 10.13 -19.16
CA SER A 359 0.67 8.93 -19.67
C SER A 359 0.68 7.72 -18.73
N GLN A 360 1.32 7.77 -17.54
CA GLN A 360 1.37 6.64 -16.59
C GLN A 360 1.19 7.01 -15.10
N ARG A 361 0.62 6.06 -14.34
CA ARG A 361 -0.17 6.20 -13.09
C ARG A 361 0.57 6.62 -11.80
N PHE A 362 1.85 7.02 -11.84
CA PHE A 362 2.50 7.77 -10.73
C PHE A 362 2.45 9.29 -10.97
N ALA A 363 1.52 9.77 -11.78
CA ALA A 363 1.44 11.16 -12.20
C ALA A 363 1.07 12.13 -11.07
N SER A 364 0.34 11.67 -10.04
CA SER A 364 -0.18 12.50 -8.94
C SER A 364 -0.23 11.75 -7.62
N THR A 365 0.00 12.44 -6.50
CA THR A 365 -0.26 11.90 -5.15
C THR A 365 -1.74 11.57 -4.96
N ALA A 366 -2.64 12.32 -5.59
CA ALA A 366 -4.07 12.02 -5.54
C ALA A 366 -4.44 10.71 -6.27
N ASP A 367 -3.61 10.25 -7.21
CA ASP A 367 -3.85 9.03 -8.01
C ASP A 367 -3.28 7.77 -7.33
N THR A 368 -2.58 7.91 -6.20
CA THR A 368 -2.01 6.79 -5.44
C THR A 368 -2.91 6.37 -4.27
N LYS A 369 -4.23 6.37 -4.49
CA LYS A 369 -5.21 5.83 -3.53
C LYS A 369 -4.90 4.37 -3.20
N SER A 370 -5.12 4.00 -1.95
CA SER A 370 -4.90 2.63 -1.48
C SER A 370 -5.89 1.65 -2.12
N LEU A 371 -5.51 0.37 -2.17
CA LEU A 371 -6.36 -0.70 -2.71
C LEU A 371 -6.69 -1.70 -1.61
N PHE A 372 -7.94 -2.12 -1.58
CA PHE A 372 -8.43 -3.13 -0.64
C PHE A 372 -9.13 -4.24 -1.41
N LEU A 373 -8.70 -5.46 -1.18
CA LEU A 373 -9.17 -6.67 -1.85
C LEU A 373 -9.57 -7.67 -0.76
N PRO A 374 -10.78 -7.55 -0.19
CA PRO A 374 -11.24 -8.40 0.91
C PRO A 374 -11.18 -9.90 0.59
N ASP A 375 -11.53 -10.29 -0.64
CA ASP A 375 -11.50 -11.68 -1.10
C ASP A 375 -10.10 -12.30 -1.05
N LEU A 376 -9.06 -11.47 -1.16
CA LEU A 376 -7.66 -11.87 -1.06
C LEU A 376 -7.07 -11.57 0.31
N ASN A 377 -7.88 -11.06 1.26
CA ASN A 377 -7.43 -10.49 2.52
C ASN A 377 -6.26 -9.49 2.35
N LEU A 378 -6.24 -8.69 1.28
CA LEU A 378 -5.09 -7.89 0.90
C LEU A 378 -5.39 -6.39 0.95
N SER A 379 -4.54 -5.62 1.63
CA SER A 379 -4.52 -4.15 1.61
C SER A 379 -3.19 -3.65 1.08
N ILE A 380 -3.25 -2.62 0.24
CA ILE A 380 -2.08 -2.03 -0.42
C ILE A 380 -2.08 -0.53 -0.23
N SER A 381 -1.03 0.02 0.38
CA SER A 381 -0.77 1.47 0.44
C SER A 381 0.54 1.79 -0.28
N TYR A 382 0.51 2.74 -1.20
CA TYR A 382 1.67 3.10 -2.01
C TYR A 382 1.66 4.58 -2.38
N GLY A 383 2.80 5.10 -2.79
CA GLY A 383 2.95 6.48 -3.24
C GLY A 383 4.28 6.75 -3.94
N PHE A 384 4.34 7.86 -4.67
CA PHE A 384 5.55 8.34 -5.36
C PHE A 384 5.74 9.82 -5.07
N HIS A 385 6.97 10.21 -4.71
CA HIS A 385 7.40 11.59 -4.59
C HIS A 385 8.34 11.96 -5.74
N ASP A 386 7.93 12.95 -6.53
CA ASP A 386 8.75 13.59 -7.55
C ASP A 386 9.50 14.79 -6.98
N SER A 387 10.80 14.62 -6.77
CA SER A 387 11.65 15.67 -6.23
C SER A 387 12.27 16.56 -7.31
N ARG A 388 12.53 17.83 -6.98
CA ARG A 388 13.35 18.73 -7.81
C ARG A 388 14.80 18.24 -7.90
N MET A 389 15.53 18.74 -8.90
CA MET A 389 16.99 18.61 -9.04
C MET A 389 17.70 18.87 -7.70
N GLY A 390 18.44 17.87 -7.19
CA GLY A 390 19.19 17.92 -5.93
C GLY A 390 18.57 17.16 -4.75
N LYS A 391 17.22 17.09 -4.66
CA LYS A 391 16.52 16.21 -3.69
C LYS A 391 16.28 14.81 -4.29
N ARG A 392 15.98 13.83 -3.44
CA ARG A 392 15.78 12.43 -3.86
C ARG A 392 14.30 12.15 -4.11
N HIS A 393 13.99 11.44 -5.19
CA HIS A 393 12.67 10.83 -5.35
C HIS A 393 12.46 9.75 -4.31
N SER A 394 11.21 9.46 -3.99
CA SER A 394 10.86 8.28 -3.20
C SER A 394 9.70 7.50 -3.80
N ILE A 395 9.76 6.18 -3.69
CA ILE A 395 8.61 5.28 -3.88
C ILE A 395 8.42 4.56 -2.56
N TYR A 396 7.20 4.56 -2.03
CA TYR A 396 6.84 3.64 -0.95
C TYR A 396 5.73 2.69 -1.41
N ALA A 397 5.75 1.45 -0.94
CA ALA A 397 4.70 0.48 -1.19
C ALA A 397 4.63 -0.60 -0.10
N TYR A 398 3.46 -0.75 0.50
CA TYR A 398 3.18 -1.68 1.59
C TYR A 398 2.08 -2.65 1.17
N ALA A 399 2.23 -3.93 1.49
CA ALA A 399 1.23 -4.97 1.25
C ALA A 399 0.99 -5.79 2.53
N THR A 400 -0.21 -5.69 3.09
CA THR A 400 -0.57 -6.27 4.40
C THR A 400 -1.89 -7.04 4.30
N PRO A 401 -2.24 -7.83 5.34
CA PRO A 401 -3.61 -8.27 5.55
C PRO A 401 -4.63 -7.11 5.53
N ASN A 402 -5.90 -7.44 5.34
CA ASN A 402 -7.00 -6.51 5.53
C ASN A 402 -7.34 -6.40 7.03
N TYR A 403 -7.34 -5.18 7.56
CA TYR A 403 -7.62 -4.89 8.97
C TYR A 403 -8.94 -4.12 9.17
N SER A 404 -9.88 -4.23 8.23
CA SER A 404 -11.18 -3.55 8.35
C SER A 404 -11.98 -4.04 9.57
N SER A 405 -11.80 -5.29 10.01
CA SER A 405 -12.51 -5.89 11.15
C SER A 405 -11.61 -6.26 12.33
N TRP A 406 -10.44 -5.62 12.48
CA TRP A 406 -9.40 -6.17 13.35
C TRP A 406 -9.82 -6.36 14.82
N LEU A 407 -10.68 -5.49 15.37
CA LEU A 407 -11.15 -5.64 16.76
C LEU A 407 -12.16 -6.78 16.85
N GLY A 408 -13.06 -6.89 15.87
CA GLY A 408 -13.97 -8.01 15.72
C GLY A 408 -13.24 -9.35 15.59
N ASP A 409 -12.20 -9.40 14.77
CA ASP A 409 -11.37 -10.58 14.55
C ASP A 409 -10.67 -11.03 15.85
N LEU A 410 -10.17 -10.08 16.65
CA LEU A 410 -9.58 -10.37 17.96
C LEU A 410 -10.62 -10.94 18.94
N ILE A 411 -11.83 -10.38 18.98
CA ILE A 411 -12.93 -10.88 19.82
C ILE A 411 -13.34 -12.30 19.38
N ASP A 412 -13.46 -12.54 18.07
CA ASP A 412 -13.81 -13.86 17.53
C ASP A 412 -12.74 -14.91 17.82
N GLN A 413 -11.47 -14.50 17.88
CA GLN A 413 -10.36 -15.38 18.26
C GLN A 413 -10.31 -15.65 19.77
N ASP A 414 -10.63 -14.65 20.61
CA ASP A 414 -10.59 -14.76 22.07
C ASP A 414 -11.60 -13.81 22.75
N ASN A 415 -12.68 -14.37 23.30
CA ASN A 415 -13.73 -13.59 23.96
C ASN A 415 -13.25 -12.78 25.18
N ARG A 416 -12.07 -13.06 25.75
CA ARG A 416 -11.49 -12.24 26.83
C ARG A 416 -11.26 -10.78 26.41
N TRP A 417 -11.18 -10.50 25.11
CA TRP A 417 -11.16 -9.13 24.59
C TRP A 417 -12.39 -8.31 25.01
N LEU A 418 -13.53 -8.95 25.31
CA LEU A 418 -14.73 -8.24 25.80
C LEU A 418 -14.54 -7.66 27.21
N ASP A 419 -13.64 -8.24 28.01
CA ASP A 419 -13.32 -7.76 29.37
C ASP A 419 -12.24 -6.68 29.39
N VAL A 420 -11.53 -6.49 28.27
CA VAL A 420 -10.48 -5.47 28.12
C VAL A 420 -11.12 -4.09 28.08
N ARG A 421 -10.56 -3.14 28.85
CA ARG A 421 -10.97 -1.73 28.77
C ARG A 421 -10.54 -1.13 27.44
N PHE A 422 -11.41 -0.34 26.83
CA PHE A 422 -11.10 0.29 25.54
C PHE A 422 -9.84 1.17 25.62
N SER A 423 -9.59 1.82 26.76
CA SER A 423 -8.38 2.61 27.03
C SER A 423 -7.07 1.80 27.12
N GLN A 424 -7.13 0.47 27.20
CA GLN A 424 -5.92 -0.37 27.11
C GLN A 424 -5.47 -0.59 25.66
N LEU A 425 -6.31 -0.26 24.68
CA LEU A 425 -5.93 -0.37 23.28
C LEU A 425 -4.87 0.66 22.89
N VAL A 426 -4.11 0.32 21.86
CA VAL A 426 -3.29 1.23 21.08
C VAL A 426 -3.97 1.36 19.74
N LEU A 427 -4.38 2.58 19.37
CA LEU A 427 -5.09 2.83 18.11
C LEU A 427 -4.16 3.52 17.12
N GLN A 428 -4.21 3.09 15.86
CA GLN A 428 -3.76 3.96 14.79
C GLN A 428 -4.72 5.15 14.67
N GLY A 429 -4.13 6.34 14.62
CA GLY A 429 -4.83 7.60 14.42
C GLY A 429 -4.55 8.24 13.07
N SER A 430 -5.57 8.88 12.50
CA SER A 430 -5.46 9.71 11.30
C SER A 430 -5.23 11.17 11.68
N HIS A 431 -4.08 11.76 11.27
CA HIS A 431 -3.79 13.18 11.45
C HIS A 431 -4.54 14.02 10.40
N ASP A 432 -5.19 15.11 10.82
CA ASP A 432 -5.93 16.00 9.92
C ASP A 432 -6.83 15.23 8.94
N SER A 433 -7.66 14.34 9.50
CA SER A 433 -8.24 13.21 8.80
C SER A 433 -9.05 13.54 7.54
N GLY A 434 -9.57 14.77 7.46
CA GLY A 434 -10.38 15.25 6.33
C GLY A 434 -9.58 15.93 5.21
N MET A 435 -8.25 15.95 5.27
CA MET A 435 -7.40 16.64 4.30
C MET A 435 -6.91 15.70 3.20
N PHE A 436 -7.80 15.35 2.27
CA PHE A 436 -7.51 14.49 1.12
C PHE A 436 -8.19 14.91 -0.19
N THR A 437 -8.89 16.07 -0.18
CA THR A 437 -9.72 16.54 -1.27
C THR A 437 -8.98 17.52 -2.19
N SER A 438 -9.55 17.77 -3.37
CA SER A 438 -9.26 19.01 -4.11
C SER A 438 -9.67 20.24 -3.29
N LEU A 439 -9.18 21.41 -3.68
CA LEU A 439 -9.53 22.65 -2.98
C LEU A 439 -11.01 22.99 -3.16
N HIS A 440 -11.63 23.48 -2.08
CA HIS A 440 -13.01 23.96 -2.14
C HIS A 440 -13.16 25.12 -3.14
N PRO A 441 -14.14 25.10 -4.07
CA PRO A 441 -14.28 26.13 -5.10
C PRO A 441 -14.43 27.56 -4.54
N GLY A 442 -15.09 27.72 -3.39
CA GLY A 442 -15.20 29.01 -2.72
C GLY A 442 -13.85 29.52 -2.21
N PHE A 443 -12.97 28.62 -1.75
CA PHE A 443 -11.61 28.97 -1.37
C PHE A 443 -10.77 29.35 -2.60
N VAL A 444 -10.90 28.62 -3.72
CA VAL A 444 -10.24 28.96 -5.00
C VAL A 444 -10.65 30.34 -5.51
N LYS A 445 -11.95 30.69 -5.42
CA LYS A 445 -12.43 32.04 -5.75
C LYS A 445 -11.81 33.11 -4.84
N MET A 446 -11.75 32.85 -3.54
CA MET A 446 -11.19 33.76 -2.55
C MET A 446 -9.70 34.06 -2.83
N ILE A 447 -8.87 33.03 -2.99
CA ILE A 447 -7.43 33.17 -3.26
C ILE A 447 -7.17 33.85 -4.63
N THR A 448 -8.02 33.58 -5.63
CA THR A 448 -7.95 34.26 -6.94
C THR A 448 -8.26 35.75 -6.80
N LYS A 449 -9.27 36.12 -6.01
CA LYS A 449 -9.59 37.53 -5.72
C LYS A 449 -8.46 38.22 -4.96
N MET A 450 -7.86 37.55 -3.97
CA MET A 450 -6.71 38.07 -3.21
C MET A 450 -5.45 38.28 -4.08
N LYS A 451 -5.28 37.49 -5.14
CA LYS A 451 -4.21 37.72 -6.13
C LYS A 451 -4.40 39.04 -6.89
N LEU A 452 -5.65 39.47 -7.07
CA LEU A 452 -6.03 40.64 -7.87
C LEU A 452 -6.22 41.92 -7.02
N ASP A 453 -6.43 41.81 -5.71
CA ASP A 453 -6.80 42.92 -4.81
C ASP A 453 -5.87 43.00 -3.59
N SER A 454 -5.13 44.12 -3.45
CA SER A 454 -4.15 44.34 -2.37
C SER A 454 -4.78 44.54 -0.99
N ASP A 455 -6.01 45.04 -0.91
CA ASP A 455 -6.60 45.48 0.37
C ASP A 455 -7.14 44.29 1.18
N ILE A 456 -7.71 43.30 0.49
CA ILE A 456 -8.06 42.01 1.09
C ILE A 456 -6.80 41.28 1.54
N GLY A 457 -5.71 41.34 0.76
CA GLY A 457 -4.43 40.76 1.14
C GLY A 457 -3.85 41.38 2.42
N ASN A 458 -3.89 42.71 2.53
CA ASN A 458 -3.39 43.44 3.70
C ASN A 458 -4.25 43.17 4.96
N PHE A 459 -5.58 43.10 4.83
CA PHE A 459 -6.47 42.75 5.96
C PHE A 459 -6.13 41.38 6.58
N LEU A 460 -5.76 40.38 5.78
CA LEU A 460 -5.38 39.05 6.26
C LEU A 460 -4.00 39.03 6.91
N ILE A 461 -3.07 39.83 6.39
CA ILE A 461 -1.72 40.00 6.95
C ILE A 461 -1.82 40.66 8.33
N ASP A 462 -2.66 41.69 8.46
CA ASP A 462 -2.89 42.41 9.72
C ASP A 462 -3.56 41.54 10.81
N HIS A 463 -4.23 40.45 10.42
CA HIS A 463 -4.79 39.45 11.35
C HIS A 463 -3.83 38.27 11.63
N GLY A 464 -2.53 38.43 11.33
CA GLY A 464 -1.47 37.54 11.84
C GLY A 464 -1.36 36.18 11.14
N ILE A 465 -1.87 36.03 9.93
CA ILE A 465 -1.90 34.73 9.24
C ILE A 465 -0.62 34.54 8.42
N SER A 466 0.47 34.09 9.07
CA SER A 466 1.78 33.89 8.44
C SER A 466 1.72 32.98 7.20
N PHE A 467 0.86 31.96 7.19
CA PHE A 467 0.64 31.08 6.03
C PHE A 467 0.08 31.83 4.81
N VAL A 468 -0.84 32.77 5.02
CA VAL A 468 -1.44 33.58 3.95
C VAL A 468 -0.43 34.61 3.43
N HIS A 469 0.46 35.15 4.28
CA HIS A 469 1.55 36.02 3.84
C HIS A 469 2.53 35.28 2.90
N VAL A 470 2.88 34.04 3.23
CA VAL A 470 3.75 33.21 2.38
C VAL A 470 3.03 32.82 1.08
N LEU A 471 1.76 32.40 1.16
CA LEU A 471 0.95 32.04 0.00
C LEU A 471 0.74 33.23 -0.96
N THR A 472 0.39 34.41 -0.44
CA THR A 472 0.19 35.64 -1.25
C THR A 472 1.47 36.15 -1.88
N LYS A 473 2.62 36.05 -1.20
CA LYS A 473 3.93 36.40 -1.77
C LYS A 473 4.30 35.46 -2.92
N LEU A 474 4.13 34.16 -2.74
CA LEU A 474 4.42 33.15 -3.77
C LEU A 474 3.49 33.23 -4.98
N LEU A 475 2.21 33.56 -4.75
CA LEU A 475 1.19 33.78 -5.77
C LEU A 475 1.50 34.92 -6.74
N LYS A 476 2.19 35.96 -6.26
CA LYS A 476 2.60 37.12 -7.07
C LYS A 476 3.90 36.86 -7.83
N THR A 477 4.76 35.97 -7.33
CA THR A 477 6.10 35.74 -7.90
C THR A 477 6.14 34.70 -9.02
N PHE A 478 5.19 33.77 -9.09
CA PHE A 478 5.26 32.66 -10.06
C PHE A 478 3.89 32.34 -10.71
N ASN A 479 3.92 31.92 -11.99
CA ASN A 479 2.74 31.46 -12.73
C ASN A 479 2.44 29.97 -12.44
N ILE A 480 2.02 29.67 -11.21
CA ILE A 480 1.84 28.32 -10.67
C ILE A 480 0.37 27.89 -10.74
N ASP A 481 0.12 26.59 -10.91
CA ASP A 481 -1.15 25.96 -10.54
C ASP A 481 -1.30 25.96 -9.00
N LEU A 482 -1.95 27.00 -8.50
CA LEU A 482 -2.16 27.27 -7.08
C LEU A 482 -2.85 26.13 -6.35
N GLU A 483 -3.80 25.48 -7.02
CA GLU A 483 -4.54 24.37 -6.43
C GLU A 483 -3.60 23.21 -6.11
N LEU A 484 -2.75 22.85 -7.06
CA LEU A 484 -1.77 21.79 -6.89
C LEU A 484 -0.78 22.08 -5.76
N ALA A 485 -0.24 23.30 -5.72
CA ALA A 485 0.76 23.68 -4.72
C ALA A 485 0.20 23.63 -3.29
N ILE A 486 -1.04 24.09 -3.08
CA ILE A 486 -1.69 24.05 -1.77
C ILE A 486 -2.06 22.61 -1.41
N CYS A 487 -2.63 21.83 -2.33
CA CYS A 487 -2.96 20.43 -2.07
C CYS A 487 -1.72 19.61 -1.67
N ASN A 488 -0.57 19.85 -2.29
CA ASN A 488 0.67 19.11 -2.01
C ASN A 488 1.24 19.34 -0.60
N ILE A 489 0.88 20.44 0.06
CA ILE A 489 1.32 20.80 1.41
C ILE A 489 0.23 20.62 2.46
N ALA A 490 -1.05 20.74 2.09
CA ALA A 490 -2.17 20.73 3.01
C ALA A 490 -2.85 19.35 3.14
N ASN A 491 -2.78 18.49 2.11
CA ASN A 491 -3.42 17.18 2.17
C ASN A 491 -2.55 16.18 2.94
N THR A 492 -2.90 15.97 4.21
CA THR A 492 -2.25 15.01 5.12
C THR A 492 -2.74 13.58 4.96
N GLN A 493 -3.86 13.39 4.26
CA GLN A 493 -4.42 12.08 3.93
C GLN A 493 -4.59 11.94 2.43
N LYS A 494 -4.59 10.70 1.96
CA LYS A 494 -4.82 10.38 0.54
C LYS A 494 -6.12 9.61 0.34
N ASP A 495 -6.61 8.89 1.34
CA ASP A 495 -7.79 8.07 1.22
C ASP A 495 -9.00 8.71 1.92
N ILE A 496 -10.21 8.39 1.48
CA ILE A 496 -11.45 8.83 2.14
C ILE A 496 -11.57 8.25 3.55
N ILE A 497 -12.48 8.74 4.38
CA ILE A 497 -12.63 8.31 5.78
C ILE A 497 -12.94 6.81 5.85
N TYR A 498 -13.81 6.30 4.98
CA TYR A 498 -14.12 4.88 4.88
C TYR A 498 -12.86 4.02 4.64
N ASP A 499 -11.92 4.53 3.85
CA ASP A 499 -10.71 3.79 3.47
C ASP A 499 -9.61 3.89 4.54
N GLN A 500 -9.55 5.02 5.24
CA GLN A 500 -8.75 5.14 6.46
C GLN A 500 -9.22 4.12 7.51
N LEU A 501 -10.54 3.91 7.65
CA LEU A 501 -11.12 2.86 8.49
C LEU A 501 -10.77 1.45 7.99
N ARG A 502 -10.79 1.22 6.67
CA ARG A 502 -10.36 -0.06 6.06
C ARG A 502 -8.88 -0.37 6.29
N HIS A 503 -8.03 0.65 6.39
CA HIS A 503 -6.64 0.46 6.81
C HIS A 503 -6.50 -0.05 8.24
N GLY A 504 -7.49 0.24 9.09
CA GLY A 504 -7.55 -0.14 10.49
C GLY A 504 -7.48 1.03 11.47
N ALA A 505 -7.42 2.28 10.99
CA ALA A 505 -7.50 3.44 11.86
C ALA A 505 -8.82 3.46 12.64
N ARG A 506 -8.75 3.78 13.93
CA ARG A 506 -9.92 3.89 14.82
C ARG A 506 -9.94 5.19 15.61
N PHE A 507 -8.95 6.06 15.42
CA PHE A 507 -8.92 7.39 16.01
C PHE A 507 -8.75 8.43 14.90
N PHE A 508 -9.55 9.49 14.94
CA PHE A 508 -9.54 10.53 13.91
C PHE A 508 -9.35 11.89 14.57
N ASP A 509 -8.23 12.56 14.26
CA ASP A 509 -8.07 14.00 14.47
C ASP A 509 -8.91 14.70 13.41
N PHE A 510 -10.12 15.13 13.78
CA PHE A 510 -11.04 15.80 12.87
C PHE A 510 -11.29 17.23 13.34
N ARG A 511 -11.19 18.21 12.44
CA ARG A 511 -11.27 19.62 12.80
C ARG A 511 -12.46 20.29 12.13
N PRO A 512 -13.70 20.08 12.61
CA PRO A 512 -14.91 20.53 11.92
C PRO A 512 -15.08 22.05 12.11
N GLY A 513 -15.15 22.79 11.00
CA GLY A 513 -15.33 24.24 11.02
C GLY A 513 -16.12 24.77 9.85
N TYR A 514 -16.73 25.94 10.04
CA TYR A 514 -17.24 26.72 8.92
C TYR A 514 -16.06 27.20 8.07
N CYS A 515 -16.23 27.11 6.75
CA CYS A 515 -15.24 27.55 5.79
C CYS A 515 -14.84 29.01 6.02
N TYR A 516 -13.54 29.28 6.05
CA TYR A 516 -13.01 30.63 6.27
C TYR A 516 -13.57 31.65 5.27
N HIS A 517 -13.68 31.27 3.99
CA HIS A 517 -14.18 32.15 2.93
C HIS A 517 -15.67 32.49 3.06
N ASP A 518 -16.49 31.61 3.63
CA ASP A 518 -17.90 31.90 3.90
C ASP A 518 -18.02 32.84 5.10
N CYS A 519 -17.26 32.57 6.17
CA CYS A 519 -17.18 33.45 7.34
C CYS A 519 -16.74 34.86 6.94
N LEU A 520 -15.81 34.97 5.98
CA LEU A 520 -15.31 36.21 5.38
C LEU A 520 -16.39 37.00 4.65
N ASN A 521 -17.42 36.34 4.14
CA ASN A 521 -18.55 36.96 3.45
C ASN A 521 -19.75 37.20 4.38
N GLY A 522 -19.61 36.95 5.68
CA GLY A 522 -20.70 37.08 6.66
C GLY A 522 -21.68 35.91 6.65
N GLU A 523 -21.28 34.77 6.09
CA GLU A 523 -22.11 33.57 5.97
C GLU A 523 -21.59 32.44 6.90
N ARG A 524 -22.47 31.52 7.25
CA ARG A 524 -22.12 30.23 7.88
C ARG A 524 -22.52 29.12 6.93
N GLY A 525 -21.61 28.75 6.03
CA GLY A 525 -21.80 27.67 5.07
C GLY A 525 -21.80 26.28 5.71
N ARG A 526 -21.52 25.25 4.90
CA ARG A 526 -21.41 23.86 5.39
C ARG A 526 -20.14 23.65 6.23
N ILE A 527 -20.23 22.74 7.20
CA ILE A 527 -19.10 22.38 8.06
C ILE A 527 -18.17 21.43 7.31
N HIS A 528 -16.91 21.80 7.22
CA HIS A 528 -15.85 21.00 6.61
C HIS A 528 -14.72 20.80 7.61
N HIS A 529 -13.89 19.79 7.40
CA HIS A 529 -12.57 19.74 8.02
C HIS A 529 -11.79 21.01 7.67
N GLN A 530 -11.10 21.62 8.64
CA GLN A 530 -10.27 22.81 8.42
C GLN A 530 -8.82 22.52 8.79
N HIS A 531 -7.92 22.79 7.86
CA HIS A 531 -6.49 22.91 8.12
C HIS A 531 -6.09 24.38 7.97
N ALA A 532 -6.02 25.09 9.09
CA ALA A 532 -5.96 26.56 9.13
C ALA A 532 -7.13 27.23 8.37
N CYS A 533 -6.88 27.87 7.22
CA CYS A 533 -7.94 28.41 6.35
C CYS A 533 -8.37 27.47 5.23
N VAL A 534 -7.65 26.36 5.01
CA VAL A 534 -7.87 25.48 3.88
C VAL A 534 -9.00 24.51 4.24
N PRO A 535 -10.15 24.56 3.56
CA PRO A 535 -11.23 23.61 3.80
C PRO A 535 -10.90 22.27 3.12
N GLY A 536 -11.03 21.18 3.87
CA GLY A 536 -10.97 19.81 3.42
C GLY A 536 -12.35 19.20 3.23
N TYR A 537 -12.53 17.95 3.65
CA TYR A 537 -13.73 17.16 3.41
C TYR A 537 -14.96 17.61 4.23
N ASP A 538 -16.15 17.41 3.67
CA ASP A 538 -17.44 17.73 4.31
C ASP A 538 -17.66 16.86 5.56
N TYR A 539 -18.10 17.49 6.65
CA TYR A 539 -18.24 16.79 7.94
C TYR A 539 -19.39 15.78 7.94
N VAL A 540 -20.52 16.08 7.30
CA VAL A 540 -21.65 15.14 7.20
C VAL A 540 -21.22 13.93 6.39
N LYS A 541 -20.48 14.11 5.28
CA LYS A 541 -19.93 13.00 4.49
C LYS A 541 -18.95 12.13 5.27
N ALA A 542 -18.06 12.73 6.07
CA ALA A 542 -17.17 11.98 6.96
C ALA A 542 -17.94 11.11 7.97
N LEU A 543 -19.04 11.64 8.52
CA LEU A 543 -19.92 10.93 9.44
C LEU A 543 -20.71 9.81 8.75
N GLU A 544 -21.25 10.06 7.55
CA GLU A 544 -21.94 9.05 6.72
C GLU A 544 -21.03 7.85 6.44
N GLU A 545 -19.77 8.10 6.06
CA GLU A 545 -18.77 7.05 5.81
C GLU A 545 -18.45 6.25 7.09
N THR A 546 -18.30 6.93 8.22
CA THR A 546 -18.03 6.29 9.52
C THR A 546 -19.19 5.42 9.99
N LEU A 547 -20.42 5.92 9.90
CA LEU A 547 -21.63 5.18 10.26
C LEU A 547 -21.85 3.98 9.35
N SER A 548 -21.66 4.14 8.04
CA SER A 548 -21.77 3.03 7.07
C SER A 548 -20.72 1.93 7.34
N PHE A 549 -19.51 2.33 7.72
CA PHE A 549 -18.47 1.40 8.13
C PHE A 549 -18.86 0.63 9.39
N LEU A 550 -19.35 1.30 10.43
CA LEU A 550 -19.76 0.68 11.70
C LEU A 550 -20.99 -0.24 11.55
N VAL A 551 -21.88 0.02 10.60
CA VAL A 551 -22.93 -0.94 10.24
C VAL A 551 -22.32 -2.21 9.65
N SER A 552 -21.35 -2.07 8.74
CA SER A 552 -20.71 -3.19 8.04
C SER A 552 -19.75 -3.98 8.94
N HIS A 553 -19.26 -3.38 10.04
CA HIS A 553 -18.27 -3.96 10.94
C HIS A 553 -18.77 -3.86 12.39
N PRO A 554 -19.67 -4.77 12.83
CA PRO A 554 -20.51 -4.54 14.00
C PRO A 554 -19.77 -4.50 15.34
N LYS A 555 -18.56 -5.06 15.39
CA LYS A 555 -17.71 -5.13 16.60
C LYS A 555 -16.65 -4.03 16.66
N GLU A 556 -16.58 -3.17 15.65
CA GLU A 556 -15.62 -2.07 15.63
C GLU A 556 -16.14 -0.88 16.43
N ILE A 557 -15.21 -0.11 17.01
CA ILE A 557 -15.48 1.11 17.75
C ILE A 557 -14.55 2.20 17.22
N VAL A 558 -15.12 3.34 16.83
CA VAL A 558 -14.39 4.47 16.23
C VAL A 558 -14.42 5.68 17.14
N VAL A 559 -13.32 6.41 17.23
CA VAL A 559 -13.15 7.63 18.03
C VAL A 559 -12.88 8.82 17.12
N PHE A 560 -13.67 9.88 17.26
CA PHE A 560 -13.38 11.19 16.68
C PHE A 560 -12.99 12.16 17.79
N GLU A 561 -11.79 12.72 17.71
CA GLU A 561 -11.43 13.91 18.48
C GLU A 561 -11.71 15.14 17.64
N LEU A 562 -12.70 15.94 18.06
CA LEU A 562 -13.06 17.18 17.40
C LEU A 562 -12.29 18.34 18.02
N LYS A 563 -11.41 19.01 17.25
CA LYS A 563 -10.63 20.15 17.75
C LYS A 563 -10.54 21.33 16.79
N SER A 564 -10.28 22.52 17.32
CA SER A 564 -10.18 23.79 16.56
C SER A 564 -8.76 24.34 16.50
N ASP A 565 -7.75 23.48 16.67
CA ASP A 565 -6.35 23.87 16.55
C ASP A 565 -6.04 24.39 15.15
N GLY A 566 -5.28 25.48 15.05
CA GLY A 566 -4.99 26.15 13.79
C GLY A 566 -6.13 27.02 13.22
N PHE A 567 -7.35 27.01 13.77
CA PHE A 567 -8.45 27.85 13.26
C PHE A 567 -8.11 29.33 13.37
N ILE A 568 -8.35 30.07 12.29
CA ILE A 568 -7.96 31.47 12.15
C ILE A 568 -8.98 32.40 12.83
N SER A 569 -10.28 32.20 12.59
CA SER A 569 -11.34 32.98 13.22
C SER A 569 -11.98 32.18 14.34
N ARG A 570 -11.50 32.38 15.57
CA ARG A 570 -12.04 31.69 16.76
C ARG A 570 -13.19 32.43 17.43
N LYS A 571 -13.41 33.70 17.09
CA LYS A 571 -14.46 34.56 17.64
C LYS A 571 -15.09 35.37 16.52
N THR A 572 -16.39 35.65 16.64
CA THR A 572 -17.06 36.56 15.71
C THR A 572 -16.53 37.97 15.92
N THR A 573 -16.05 38.61 14.87
CA THR A 573 -15.64 40.02 14.87
C THR A 573 -16.48 40.82 13.88
N TRP A 574 -16.27 42.14 13.82
CA TRP A 574 -17.01 43.03 12.95
C TRP A 574 -16.06 43.79 12.05
N ARG A 575 -16.41 43.90 10.78
CA ARG A 575 -15.71 44.75 9.82
C ARG A 575 -16.15 46.20 9.95
N LYS A 576 -15.36 47.11 9.35
CA LYS A 576 -15.63 48.57 9.35
C LYS A 576 -16.99 48.94 8.75
N ASP A 577 -17.54 48.11 7.87
CA ASP A 577 -18.83 48.24 7.20
C ASP A 577 -19.99 47.57 7.96
N SER A 578 -19.79 47.17 9.22
CA SER A 578 -20.77 46.44 10.06
C SER A 578 -21.15 45.04 9.54
N ILE A 579 -20.37 44.45 8.63
CA ILE A 579 -20.55 43.06 8.24
C ILE A 579 -19.91 42.15 9.30
N PRO A 580 -20.64 41.17 9.85
CA PRO A 580 -20.07 40.24 10.82
C PRO A 580 -19.07 39.31 10.13
N PHE A 581 -17.92 39.13 10.73
CA PHE A 581 -16.97 38.08 10.38
C PHE A 581 -17.15 36.93 11.37
N HIS A 582 -17.88 35.89 10.98
CA HIS A 582 -18.27 34.83 11.91
C HIS A 582 -17.08 33.99 12.40
N SER A 583 -17.20 33.46 13.62
CA SER A 583 -16.31 32.40 14.10
C SER A 583 -16.44 31.16 13.21
N MET A 584 -15.30 30.53 12.91
CA MET A 584 -15.23 29.24 12.22
C MET A 584 -15.69 28.08 13.10
N ILE A 585 -15.70 28.26 14.43
CA ILE A 585 -16.00 27.20 15.39
C ILE A 585 -17.53 26.95 15.41
N PRO A 586 -18.01 25.76 15.01
CA PRO A 586 -19.42 25.41 15.09
C PRO A 586 -19.86 25.22 16.54
N THR A 587 -21.15 25.41 16.81
CA THR A 587 -21.74 25.13 18.13
C THR A 587 -21.89 23.62 18.33
N LYS A 588 -21.97 23.15 19.58
CA LYS A 588 -22.29 21.74 19.89
C LYS A 588 -23.59 21.28 19.22
N ALA A 589 -24.62 22.12 19.22
CA ALA A 589 -25.89 21.82 18.58
C ALA A 589 -25.75 21.65 17.05
N ALA A 590 -24.93 22.47 16.39
CA ALA A 590 -24.66 22.33 14.96
C ALA A 590 -23.92 21.01 14.65
N LEU A 591 -22.94 20.64 15.47
CA LEU A 591 -22.23 19.36 15.33
C LEU A 591 -23.14 18.17 15.58
N ALA A 592 -24.02 18.22 16.59
CA ALA A 592 -25.00 17.18 16.87
C ALA A 592 -26.02 17.03 15.73
N SER A 593 -26.50 18.16 15.19
CA SER A 593 -27.41 18.16 14.02
C SER A 593 -26.77 17.51 12.80
N ALA A 594 -25.46 17.68 12.59
CA ALA A 594 -24.75 17.03 11.48
C ALA A 594 -24.65 15.51 11.63
N ILE A 595 -24.58 14.99 12.87
CA ILE A 595 -24.62 13.55 13.15
C ILE A 595 -25.99 12.98 12.80
N GLU A 596 -27.07 13.65 13.22
CA GLU A 596 -28.42 13.20 12.89
C GLU A 596 -28.70 13.31 11.38
N GLU A 597 -28.25 14.38 10.70
CA GLU A 597 -28.30 14.47 9.22
C GLU A 597 -27.59 13.28 8.56
N ALA A 598 -26.36 12.97 8.98
CA ALA A 598 -25.62 11.83 8.45
C ALA A 598 -26.33 10.49 8.71
N ARG A 599 -26.90 10.32 9.91
CA ARG A 599 -27.65 9.12 10.30
C ARG A 599 -28.86 8.92 9.41
N GLU A 600 -29.67 9.96 9.20
CA GLU A 600 -30.85 9.90 8.31
C GLU A 600 -30.45 9.58 6.87
N ASN A 601 -29.36 10.19 6.37
CA ASN A 601 -28.86 9.90 5.03
C ASN A 601 -28.44 8.43 4.87
N VAL A 602 -27.76 7.85 5.87
CA VAL A 602 -27.32 6.45 5.87
C VAL A 602 -28.49 5.48 6.08
N ALA A 603 -29.49 5.84 6.88
CA ALA A 603 -30.63 4.99 7.22
C ALA A 603 -31.45 4.55 6.00
N VAL A 604 -31.42 5.33 4.92
CA VAL A 604 -32.04 4.98 3.63
C VAL A 604 -31.51 3.65 3.09
N GLN A 605 -30.21 3.40 3.24
CA GLN A 605 -29.57 2.16 2.79
C GLN A 605 -29.40 1.15 3.94
N PHE A 606 -29.15 1.64 5.15
CA PHE A 606 -28.79 0.84 6.31
C PHE A 606 -29.61 1.22 7.54
N PRO A 607 -30.85 0.70 7.70
CA PRO A 607 -31.71 1.03 8.83
C PRO A 607 -31.09 0.72 10.20
N GLN A 608 -30.16 -0.24 10.27
CA GLN A 608 -29.44 -0.63 11.50
C GLN A 608 -28.55 0.50 12.03
N VAL A 609 -28.31 1.57 11.26
CA VAL A 609 -27.53 2.73 11.72
C VAL A 609 -28.14 3.38 12.97
N HIS A 610 -29.45 3.28 13.18
CA HIS A 610 -30.12 3.79 14.38
C HIS A 610 -29.76 3.03 15.65
N GLU A 611 -29.21 1.81 15.53
CA GLU A 611 -28.70 1.07 16.68
C GLU A 611 -27.36 1.65 17.18
N ILE A 612 -26.59 2.35 16.33
CA ILE A 612 -25.31 2.93 16.72
C ILE A 612 -25.53 4.12 17.66
N ARG A 613 -25.12 3.98 18.90
CA ARG A 613 -25.09 5.05 19.89
C ARG A 613 -23.77 5.80 19.86
N VAL A 614 -23.86 7.11 19.98
CA VAL A 614 -22.70 8.00 20.10
C VAL A 614 -22.34 8.13 21.58
N GLY A 615 -21.11 7.77 21.92
CA GLY A 615 -20.52 7.90 23.25
C GLY A 615 -19.66 9.15 23.40
N GLY A 616 -19.15 9.37 24.61
CA GLY A 616 -18.26 10.48 24.94
C GLY A 616 -16.98 10.02 25.66
N PRO A 617 -16.16 10.95 26.16
CA PRO A 617 -14.89 10.62 26.82
C PRO A 617 -14.99 9.63 27.99
N ALA A 618 -16.08 9.65 28.75
CA ALA A 618 -16.35 8.70 29.83
C ALA A 618 -16.42 7.24 29.37
N ASP A 619 -16.73 7.00 28.08
CA ASP A 619 -16.84 5.66 27.53
C ASP A 619 -15.48 5.01 27.24
N LEU A 620 -14.39 5.78 27.22
CA LEU A 620 -13.04 5.27 26.92
C LEU A 620 -12.54 4.23 27.94
N ASP A 621 -12.97 4.29 29.20
CA ASP A 621 -12.54 3.36 30.25
C ASP A 621 -13.50 2.19 30.50
N ARG A 622 -14.59 2.12 29.75
CA ARG A 622 -15.50 0.97 29.77
C ARG A 622 -14.86 -0.23 29.10
N THR A 623 -15.32 -1.43 29.45
CA THR A 623 -14.88 -2.63 28.73
C THR A 623 -15.47 -2.65 27.32
N ILE A 624 -14.75 -3.27 26.39
CA ILE A 624 -15.20 -3.41 25.01
C ILE A 624 -16.56 -4.13 24.96
N GLY A 625 -16.77 -5.16 25.78
CA GLY A 625 -18.05 -5.87 25.88
C GLY A 625 -19.19 -4.99 26.35
N GLN A 626 -18.96 -4.09 27.32
CA GLN A 626 -19.98 -3.12 27.76
C GLN A 626 -20.33 -2.12 26.65
N LEU A 627 -19.35 -1.64 25.90
CA LEU A 627 -19.57 -0.71 24.80
C LEU A 627 -20.39 -1.35 23.69
N LEU A 628 -20.05 -2.58 23.30
CA LEU A 628 -20.77 -3.33 22.27
C LEU A 628 -22.20 -3.70 22.72
N ALA A 629 -22.39 -4.15 23.95
CA ALA A 629 -23.71 -4.47 24.50
C ALA A 629 -24.64 -3.25 24.54
N ASP A 630 -24.10 -2.08 24.85
CA ASP A 630 -24.86 -0.83 24.86
C ASP A 630 -24.91 -0.14 23.48
N HIS A 631 -24.37 -0.78 22.45
CA HIS A 631 -24.22 -0.27 21.08
C HIS A 631 -23.47 1.07 20.97
N VAL A 632 -22.63 1.42 21.95
CA VAL A 632 -21.75 2.59 21.93
C VAL A 632 -20.53 2.27 21.05
N ARG A 633 -20.65 2.57 19.76
CA ARG A 633 -19.64 2.21 18.74
C ARG A 633 -18.99 3.41 18.06
N PHE A 634 -19.51 4.61 18.32
CA PHE A 634 -18.91 5.85 17.83
C PHE A 634 -18.69 6.81 19.00
N ILE A 635 -17.44 7.05 19.39
CA ILE A 635 -17.09 7.91 20.52
C ILE A 635 -16.64 9.27 19.97
N ILE A 636 -17.23 10.35 20.47
CA ILE A 636 -16.85 11.72 20.08
C ILE A 636 -16.30 12.47 21.30
N ILE A 637 -15.07 12.99 21.14
CA ILE A 637 -14.38 13.80 22.13
C ILE A 637 -14.41 15.25 21.66
N HIS A 638 -15.11 16.13 22.38
CA HIS A 638 -15.31 17.52 21.99
C HIS A 638 -14.25 18.46 22.58
N ARG A 639 -13.21 18.81 21.82
CA ARG A 639 -12.17 19.80 22.18
C ARG A 639 -12.22 21.06 21.30
N MET A 640 -13.44 21.52 21.03
CA MET A 640 -13.69 22.74 20.24
C MET A 640 -13.82 23.97 21.16
N GLY A 641 -13.17 25.09 20.82
CA GLY A 641 -13.35 26.38 21.53
C GLY A 641 -12.18 26.81 22.43
N GLN A 642 -12.40 27.88 23.22
CA GLN A 642 -11.44 28.38 24.21
C GLN A 642 -11.63 27.66 25.56
N PRO A 643 -10.56 27.33 26.31
CA PRO A 643 -10.71 26.84 27.68
C PRO A 643 -11.43 27.89 28.56
N PRO A 644 -12.35 27.50 29.46
CA PRO A 644 -12.77 26.13 29.77
C PRO A 644 -14.08 25.71 29.07
N GLU A 645 -14.59 26.48 28.09
CA GLU A 645 -16.03 26.57 27.89
C GLU A 645 -16.72 25.23 27.62
N HIS A 646 -16.14 24.24 26.94
CA HIS A 646 -16.90 23.02 26.56
C HIS A 646 -16.05 21.73 26.37
N GLY A 647 -16.35 20.66 27.12
CA GLY A 647 -16.18 19.24 26.70
C GLY A 647 -14.79 18.60 26.75
N TRP A 648 -13.84 19.20 27.47
CA TRP A 648 -12.45 18.70 27.62
C TRP A 648 -12.34 17.50 28.56
N ASP A 649 -13.19 16.49 28.38
CA ASP A 649 -13.34 15.44 29.39
C ASP A 649 -12.30 14.30 29.23
N TRP A 650 -11.54 14.30 28.12
CA TRP A 650 -10.38 13.43 27.95
C TRP A 650 -9.08 14.24 28.07
N GLU A 651 -8.45 14.16 29.24
CA GLU A 651 -7.10 14.68 29.45
C GLU A 651 -6.10 13.77 28.72
N ARG A 652 -5.17 14.37 27.95
CA ARG A 652 -4.13 13.61 27.24
C ARG A 652 -2.88 14.44 26.98
N ASP A 653 -1.73 13.77 26.95
CA ASP A 653 -0.47 14.34 26.45
C ASP A 653 -0.36 14.17 24.92
N ASP A 654 0.42 15.02 24.27
CA ASP A 654 0.68 15.01 22.83
C ASP A 654 2.19 15.16 22.61
N SER A 655 2.79 14.33 21.76
CA SER A 655 4.20 14.46 21.44
C SER A 655 4.52 15.64 20.53
N TYR A 656 3.52 16.29 19.93
CA TYR A 656 3.75 17.42 19.05
C TYR A 656 4.50 18.57 19.73
N ASP A 657 5.66 18.90 19.17
CA ASP A 657 6.45 20.07 19.49
C ASP A 657 6.78 20.78 18.17
N HIS A 658 6.31 22.01 17.98
CA HIS A 658 6.50 22.74 16.73
C HIS A 658 7.98 22.87 16.34
N THR A 659 8.91 22.91 17.29
CA THR A 659 10.34 23.04 16.98
C THR A 659 10.91 21.75 16.42
N LEU A 660 10.55 20.61 17.03
CA LEU A 660 11.03 19.27 16.68
C LEU A 660 10.30 18.64 15.51
N TYR A 661 9.02 18.98 15.29
CA TYR A 661 8.20 18.44 14.19
C TYR A 661 8.37 19.20 12.89
N ASP A 662 8.96 20.39 12.94
CA ASP A 662 9.34 21.18 11.78
C ASP A 662 10.69 20.71 11.21
N THR A 663 10.65 19.53 10.58
CA THR A 663 11.82 18.76 10.12
C THR A 663 11.43 17.72 9.05
N ASP A 664 12.42 17.23 8.30
CA ASP A 664 12.31 16.01 7.49
C ASP A 664 13.19 14.87 8.02
N ARG A 665 13.81 15.08 9.19
CA ARG A 665 14.78 14.15 9.80
C ARG A 665 14.12 13.25 10.84
N PRO A 666 14.31 11.93 10.77
CA PRO A 666 13.76 11.00 11.77
C PRO A 666 14.23 11.28 13.20
N ASP A 667 15.50 11.65 13.39
CA ASP A 667 16.13 11.81 14.72
C ASP A 667 15.36 12.78 15.64
N GLU A 668 14.84 13.88 15.08
CA GLU A 668 14.14 14.91 15.84
C GLU A 668 12.74 14.45 16.26
N ILE A 669 12.06 13.71 15.39
CA ILE A 669 10.77 13.07 15.70
C ILE A 669 10.97 12.01 16.79
N LEU A 670 11.96 11.12 16.62
CA LEU A 670 12.27 10.10 17.62
C LEU A 670 12.58 10.71 18.99
N LYS A 671 13.30 11.83 19.02
CA LYS A 671 13.55 12.58 20.26
C LYS A 671 12.26 13.06 20.92
N ALA A 672 11.31 13.60 20.16
CA ALA A 672 10.03 14.04 20.72
C ALA A 672 9.22 12.86 21.26
N LEU A 673 9.19 11.74 20.53
CA LEU A 673 8.55 10.50 20.95
C LEU A 673 9.16 9.96 22.25
N ASP A 674 10.49 9.91 22.36
CA ASP A 674 11.19 9.46 23.56
C ASP A 674 10.91 10.36 24.77
N LEU A 675 10.87 11.69 24.57
CA LEU A 675 10.53 12.63 25.64
C LEU A 675 9.10 12.41 26.15
N THR A 676 8.13 12.28 25.26
CA THR A 676 6.73 12.01 25.62
C THR A 676 6.59 10.65 26.29
N HIS A 677 7.27 9.62 25.78
CA HIS A 677 7.25 8.30 26.36
C HIS A 677 7.83 8.27 27.77
N ALA A 678 8.96 8.94 28.00
CA ALA A 678 9.57 9.05 29.32
C ALA A 678 8.66 9.77 30.33
N ARG A 679 7.88 10.77 29.90
CA ARG A 679 6.93 11.49 30.75
C ARG A 679 5.69 10.65 31.11
N ASN A 680 5.17 9.87 30.16
CA ASN A 680 3.86 9.20 30.30
C ASN A 680 3.94 7.73 30.69
N SER A 681 5.10 7.10 30.57
CA SER A 681 5.33 5.69 30.97
C SER A 681 5.42 5.55 32.49
N VAL A 682 4.37 5.96 33.17
CA VAL A 682 4.21 5.88 34.61
C VAL A 682 2.96 5.06 34.93
N PRO A 683 3.06 4.04 35.79
CA PRO A 683 1.89 3.29 36.23
C PRO A 683 0.87 4.21 36.90
N LEU A 684 -0.39 3.81 36.82
CA LEU A 684 -1.51 4.53 37.40
C LEU A 684 -1.31 4.70 38.92
N LYS A 685 -1.31 5.95 39.39
CA LYS A 685 -1.05 6.25 40.82
C LYS A 685 -2.29 6.12 41.71
N THR A 686 -3.50 6.41 41.19
CA THR A 686 -4.78 6.36 41.92
C THR A 686 -5.98 6.19 40.98
N GLU A 687 -6.97 5.40 41.36
CA GLU A 687 -8.25 5.33 40.64
C GLU A 687 -9.03 6.65 40.79
N SER A 688 -9.63 7.12 39.70
CA SER A 688 -10.44 8.35 39.64
C SER A 688 -11.71 8.09 38.83
N SER A 689 -12.75 8.89 39.03
CA SER A 689 -13.99 8.84 38.23
C SER A 689 -13.87 9.49 36.85
N LYS A 690 -12.76 10.18 36.55
CA LYS A 690 -12.46 10.73 35.23
C LYS A 690 -11.81 9.67 34.32
N PRO A 691 -11.96 9.79 32.99
CA PRO A 691 -11.21 9.00 32.03
C PRO A 691 -9.72 9.06 32.32
N ARG A 692 -9.04 7.92 32.17
CA ARG A 692 -7.58 7.82 32.30
C ARG A 692 -6.89 8.70 31.27
N VAL A 693 -5.84 9.37 31.72
CA VAL A 693 -5.05 10.28 30.88
C VAL A 693 -4.48 9.51 29.69
N GLY A 694 -4.81 9.97 28.49
CA GLY A 694 -4.33 9.38 27.25
C GLY A 694 -2.96 9.89 26.82
N THR A 695 -2.41 9.31 25.76
CA THR A 695 -1.16 9.77 25.15
C THR A 695 -1.25 9.65 23.63
N ILE A 696 -0.92 10.73 22.93
CA ILE A 696 -0.79 10.72 21.47
C ILE A 696 0.68 10.84 21.08
N TYR A 697 1.13 9.87 20.29
CA TYR A 697 2.42 9.86 19.62
C TYR A 697 2.20 10.23 18.15
N GLN A 698 2.70 11.39 17.74
CA GLN A 698 2.67 11.83 16.35
C GLN A 698 3.90 11.29 15.61
N LEU A 699 3.67 10.41 14.64
CA LEU A 699 4.72 9.70 13.89
C LEU A 699 5.07 10.38 12.56
N GLN A 700 4.36 11.47 12.23
CA GLN A 700 4.59 12.31 11.08
C GLN A 700 5.51 13.49 11.38
N ALA A 701 6.05 14.13 10.34
CA ALA A 701 6.73 15.42 10.44
C ALA A 701 6.12 16.44 9.48
N THR A 702 6.22 17.71 9.85
CA THR A 702 5.65 18.83 9.11
C THR A 702 6.73 19.89 8.87
N PRO A 703 7.68 19.66 7.94
CA PRO A 703 8.71 20.65 7.63
C PRO A 703 8.08 21.94 7.08
N THR A 704 7.95 22.95 7.93
CA THR A 704 7.33 24.25 7.65
C THR A 704 8.32 25.42 7.59
N LYS A 705 9.50 25.31 8.20
CA LYS A 705 10.60 26.30 8.12
C LYS A 705 11.03 26.57 6.69
N SER A 706 10.86 25.58 5.83
CA SER A 706 11.27 25.61 4.43
C SER A 706 10.07 25.78 3.50
N ILE A 707 8.86 26.19 3.95
CA ILE A 707 7.65 26.37 3.10
C ILE A 707 7.96 27.11 1.79
N THR A 708 8.89 28.06 1.77
CA THR A 708 9.31 28.71 0.52
C THR A 708 10.05 27.73 -0.41
N ASP A 709 11.05 26.99 0.07
CA ASP A 709 11.73 25.97 -0.72
C ASP A 709 10.85 24.74 -0.99
N ASP A 710 9.90 24.42 -0.10
CA ASP A 710 8.99 23.28 -0.19
C ASP A 710 7.83 23.56 -1.12
N ILE A 711 7.29 24.79 -1.12
CA ILE A 711 6.43 25.25 -2.20
C ILE A 711 7.26 25.26 -3.48
N ILE A 712 8.45 25.88 -3.53
CA ILE A 712 9.35 25.82 -4.71
C ILE A 712 9.68 24.37 -5.16
N THR A 713 9.68 23.39 -4.25
CA THR A 713 9.87 21.97 -4.54
C THR A 713 8.56 21.32 -5.04
N SER A 714 7.41 21.71 -4.48
CA SER A 714 6.08 21.37 -5.00
C SER A 714 5.74 22.09 -6.31
N LEU A 715 6.51 23.13 -6.68
CA LEU A 715 6.53 23.80 -7.99
C LEU A 715 7.31 23.03 -9.06
N THR A 716 7.77 21.81 -8.77
CA THR A 716 7.99 20.88 -9.87
C THR A 716 6.68 20.80 -10.67
N TYR A 717 6.73 20.82 -11.99
CA TYR A 717 5.55 20.65 -12.86
C TYR A 717 4.83 19.28 -12.67
N SER A 718 5.17 18.54 -11.62
CA SER A 718 4.71 17.19 -11.32
C SER A 718 3.63 17.23 -10.26
N LYS A 719 2.52 16.51 -10.50
CA LYS A 719 1.45 16.39 -9.51
C LYS A 719 1.78 15.40 -8.38
N ALA A 720 2.93 14.73 -8.47
CA ALA A 720 3.42 13.76 -7.49
C ALA A 720 4.46 14.35 -6.55
N SER A 721 4.49 15.67 -6.34
CA SER A 721 5.52 16.37 -5.57
C SER A 721 5.15 16.66 -4.12
N SER A 722 4.10 16.01 -3.60
CA SER A 722 3.68 16.15 -2.20
C SER A 722 4.84 15.84 -1.25
N LEU A 723 5.18 16.80 -0.40
CA LEU A 723 6.25 16.69 0.59
C LEU A 723 5.92 15.64 1.66
N LEU A 724 4.63 15.46 1.96
CA LEU A 724 4.20 14.49 2.95
C LEU A 724 4.44 13.05 2.47
N VAL A 725 4.47 12.80 1.15
CA VAL A 725 4.81 11.46 0.61
C VAL A 725 6.30 11.18 0.81
N TYR A 726 7.12 12.22 0.69
CA TYR A 726 8.54 12.15 0.99
C TYR A 726 8.80 11.89 2.47
N THR A 727 8.19 12.68 3.36
CA THR A 727 8.38 12.52 4.81
C THR A 727 7.85 11.17 5.28
N LYS A 728 6.68 10.72 4.81
CA LYS A 728 6.17 9.37 5.09
C LYS A 728 7.21 8.30 4.80
N ALA A 729 7.68 8.24 3.55
CA ALA A 729 8.62 7.23 3.12
C ALA A 729 9.93 7.29 3.92
N ASN A 730 10.37 8.49 4.31
CA ASN A 730 11.60 8.68 5.08
C ASN A 730 11.45 8.40 6.58
N LEU A 731 10.27 8.61 7.17
CA LEU A 731 10.01 8.50 8.62
C LEU A 731 9.51 7.13 9.03
N ASP A 732 8.55 6.56 8.29
CA ASP A 732 7.85 5.31 8.66
C ASP A 732 8.83 4.19 9.09
N PRO A 733 9.95 3.90 8.37
CA PRO A 733 10.87 2.84 8.78
C PRO A 733 11.48 3.06 10.17
N PHE A 734 11.65 4.32 10.60
CA PHE A 734 12.24 4.67 11.88
C PHE A 734 11.18 4.77 12.97
N THR A 735 10.08 5.48 12.72
CA THR A 735 9.01 5.67 13.71
C THR A 735 8.27 4.36 13.99
N TYR A 736 8.09 3.50 12.99
CA TYR A 736 7.44 2.19 13.20
C TYR A 736 8.39 1.21 13.90
N SER A 737 9.69 1.29 13.61
CA SER A 737 10.71 0.55 14.38
C SER A 737 10.74 1.02 15.84
N TRP A 738 10.58 2.32 16.10
CA TRP A 738 10.45 2.85 17.45
C TRP A 738 9.21 2.30 18.15
N VAL A 739 8.03 2.33 17.51
CA VAL A 739 6.80 1.72 18.06
C VAL A 739 7.05 0.24 18.39
N LYS A 740 7.59 -0.52 17.44
CA LYS A 740 7.88 -1.95 17.62
C LYS A 740 8.80 -2.22 18.81
N GLY A 741 9.80 -1.37 19.03
CA GLY A 741 10.78 -1.51 20.13
C GLY A 741 10.31 -1.04 21.51
N ARG A 742 9.10 -0.49 21.66
CA ARG A 742 8.62 0.07 22.94
C ARG A 742 7.51 -0.75 23.59
N HIS A 743 7.49 -0.75 24.91
CA HIS A 743 6.38 -1.27 25.71
C HIS A 743 5.59 -0.10 26.26
N PHE A 744 4.32 0.00 25.87
CA PHE A 744 3.42 1.06 26.31
C PHE A 744 2.75 0.65 27.63
N ILE A 745 3.06 1.37 28.70
CA ILE A 745 2.52 1.13 30.07
C ILE A 745 1.66 2.29 30.56
N GLU A 746 1.33 3.23 29.67
CA GLU A 746 0.51 4.40 29.93
C GLU A 746 -0.85 3.97 30.52
N PRO A 747 -1.45 4.79 31.40
CA PRO A 747 -2.69 4.43 32.08
C PRO A 747 -3.91 4.38 31.15
N GLY A 748 -4.03 5.35 30.23
CA GLY A 748 -5.16 5.51 29.32
C GLY A 748 -4.87 5.13 27.87
N LEU A 749 -5.79 5.51 26.98
CA LEU A 749 -5.72 5.22 25.55
C LEU A 749 -4.42 5.76 24.93
N VAL A 750 -3.72 4.93 24.15
CA VAL A 750 -2.55 5.35 23.37
C VAL A 750 -2.95 5.46 21.91
N VAL A 751 -2.60 6.57 21.28
CA VAL A 751 -2.86 6.82 19.85
C VAL A 751 -1.53 7.01 19.13
N LEU A 752 -1.36 6.28 18.04
CA LEU A 752 -0.25 6.43 17.10
C LEU A 752 -0.77 7.20 15.89
N LEU A 753 -0.64 8.52 15.92
CA LEU A 753 -1.15 9.44 14.90
C LEU A 753 -0.15 9.53 13.75
N ASN A 754 -0.58 9.44 12.49
CA ASN A 754 0.30 9.62 11.33
C ASN A 754 -0.43 10.29 10.14
N ASP A 755 0.35 10.85 9.23
CA ASP A 755 -0.08 11.25 7.89
C ASP A 755 -0.16 10.03 6.98
N PHE A 756 -1.06 10.07 5.99
CA PHE A 756 -1.26 9.01 5.01
C PHE A 756 -1.36 7.63 5.67
N VAL A 757 -2.40 7.47 6.50
CA VAL A 757 -2.74 6.23 7.22
C VAL A 757 -2.53 5.00 6.33
N ASP A 758 -1.90 3.99 6.91
CA ASP A 758 -1.63 2.72 6.26
C ASP A 758 -1.76 1.54 7.23
N SER A 759 -1.94 0.35 6.68
CA SER A 759 -2.20 -0.86 7.45
C SER A 759 -0.99 -1.43 8.20
N VAL A 760 0.24 -0.97 7.94
CA VAL A 760 1.43 -1.44 8.67
C VAL A 760 1.42 -0.88 10.10
N LEU A 761 1.04 0.39 10.26
CA LEU A 761 0.90 0.97 11.60
C LEU A 761 -0.25 0.33 12.38
N THR A 762 -1.33 -0.08 11.71
CA THR A 762 -2.41 -0.88 12.32
C THR A 762 -1.87 -2.19 12.87
N GLU A 763 -1.08 -2.93 12.10
CA GLU A 763 -0.48 -4.19 12.54
C GLU A 763 0.35 -3.99 13.82
N HIS A 764 1.17 -2.93 13.87
CA HIS A 764 1.90 -2.58 15.08
C HIS A 764 0.99 -2.16 16.25
N ALA A 765 -0.07 -1.40 15.99
CA ALA A 765 -1.04 -0.99 17.00
C ALA A 765 -1.80 -2.19 17.61
N ILE A 766 -2.18 -3.18 16.78
CA ILE A 766 -2.79 -4.44 17.20
C ILE A 766 -1.83 -5.22 18.11
N GLU A 767 -0.58 -5.40 17.68
CA GLU A 767 0.44 -6.10 18.49
C GLU A 767 0.66 -5.42 19.84
N LYS A 768 0.67 -4.08 19.88
CA LYS A 768 0.80 -3.35 21.15
C LYS A 768 -0.46 -3.44 22.01
N SER A 769 -1.64 -3.48 21.39
CA SER A 769 -2.90 -3.72 22.11
C SER A 769 -2.90 -5.10 22.78
N LYS A 770 -2.44 -6.15 22.08
CA LYS A 770 -2.31 -7.51 22.63
C LYS A 770 -1.46 -7.55 23.90
N ILE A 771 -0.32 -6.85 23.88
CA ILE A 771 0.59 -6.75 25.03
C ILE A 771 -0.07 -5.99 26.18
N ARG A 772 -0.69 -4.83 25.92
CA ARG A 772 -1.33 -3.99 26.94
C ARG A 772 -2.57 -4.62 27.57
N ALA A 773 -3.29 -5.43 26.80
CA ALA A 773 -4.43 -6.19 27.27
C ALA A 773 -4.03 -7.37 28.20
N GLY A 774 -2.75 -7.76 28.23
CA GLY A 774 -2.28 -8.91 29.01
C GLY A 774 -2.79 -10.26 28.48
N LEU A 775 -3.33 -10.28 27.26
CA LEU A 775 -3.86 -11.49 26.61
C LEU A 775 -2.79 -12.28 25.86
N PHE A 776 -1.60 -11.70 25.71
CA PHE A 776 -0.40 -12.33 25.17
C PHE A 776 0.77 -12.14 26.14
N SER A 777 1.35 -13.24 26.61
CA SER A 777 2.67 -13.21 27.25
C SER A 777 3.72 -12.97 26.17
N CYS A 778 4.51 -11.90 26.29
CA CYS A 778 5.65 -11.66 25.40
C CYS A 778 6.51 -12.93 25.30
N LEU A 779 6.82 -13.35 24.06
CA LEU A 779 7.98 -14.18 23.78
C LEU A 779 9.25 -13.31 23.85
#